data_AF-A0A2J9V3N5-F1
#
_entry.id   AF-A0A2J9V3N5-F1
#
_cell.length_a   1.000
_cell.length_b   1.000
_cell.length_c   1.000
_cell.angle_alpha   90.00
_cell.angle_beta   90.00
_cell.angle_gamma   90.00
#
_symmetry.space_group_name_H-M   'P 1'
#
loop_
_entity.id
_entity.type
_entity.pdbx_description
1 polymer ?
#
loop_
_entity_poly.entity_id
_entity_poly.type
_entity_poly.pdbx_seq_one_letter_code
_entity_poly.pdbx_strand_id
1 'polypeptide(L)'
;MALTKNLSLTQALGAVFLCITILMICLSVTSLRGIQRVGAQFTQLSEQALPFALNNAALTQNFLEQVKFLGYGTRSQSEQELSKVLGEWQKLDAQVRDEILRLEQNVQQLSGSALDEQTTKFQQNIFHFQKLAQSILKLQQLQLSKLAQINEQAKQFRYGLSSIGPEMGRIASFLAVDNPEAMDAANRFTASASAMESAFLLLFIEEDLSAVQKYRQELKNRVAGLALAFDDFKEWYPEIKDYASLTAPYQMVLDGFQGQAIIEQIINKLEDVRQQNTDYAAAAIVAQDLVTQLNQWSILAQQQILQGKKEVSGTITAVNLTQEISGAILVLAILAVWFTLRRWIGRAISNITLHLNQLTQHKLNHSIALVGPQDFQNVAAQLNQVIASTHESIALVTRNCETLYQTAELSHGSAEQSNKSLAAQNQALLSMAATINQLEASIREIAGVSNDSFNDSVEAAEHSTQGVKVIGQNQQRLQALENTLSVNEAAMSELNQRVTSIREMVDMISGIADSTNLLALNAAIEAARAGEQGRGFAVVADEVRKLASDTSKQTTNIRDMMNELVNAATKSRQAVEESRKEMVSALQSSEEVKSTFMQIESAVSHIRTRVALITDATEEQKRATADVSQAVAQISEQGQETKRQLDAMLESAEQVASIAGHQQAMLHKYQLD
;
A
#
# COMPACT_ATOMS: atom_id res chain seq x y z
N MET A 1 57.96 -73.17 -13.54
CA MET A 1 56.66 -72.62 -13.09
C MET A 1 56.83 -71.20 -12.53
N ALA A 2 57.54 -70.31 -13.25
CA ALA A 2 57.84 -68.94 -12.79
C ALA A 2 57.63 -67.86 -13.88
N LEU A 3 56.91 -68.18 -14.96
CA LEU A 3 56.75 -67.33 -16.16
C LEU A 3 55.32 -66.81 -16.41
N THR A 4 54.39 -67.00 -15.47
CA THR A 4 52.96 -66.65 -15.66
C THR A 4 52.51 -65.42 -14.86
N LYS A 5 53.43 -64.59 -14.38
CA LYS A 5 53.07 -63.54 -13.42
C LYS A 5 52.58 -62.22 -14.02
N ASN A 6 52.60 -62.05 -15.35
CA ASN A 6 52.05 -60.88 -16.04
C ASN A 6 51.59 -61.24 -17.48
N LEU A 7 50.85 -62.34 -17.66
CA LEU A 7 50.16 -62.56 -18.94
C LEU A 7 48.74 -62.00 -18.86
N SER A 8 48.43 -61.03 -19.73
CA SER A 8 47.03 -60.68 -20.02
C SER A 8 46.33 -61.89 -20.66
N LEU A 9 45.00 -61.94 -20.57
CA LEU A 9 44.23 -62.96 -21.29
C LEU A 9 44.63 -63.00 -22.77
N THR A 10 44.93 -61.81 -23.31
CA THR A 10 45.36 -61.56 -24.69
C THR A 10 46.75 -62.11 -25.03
N GLN A 11 47.71 -62.21 -24.11
CA GLN A 11 49.04 -62.79 -24.38
C GLN A 11 49.04 -64.33 -24.36
N ALA A 12 48.22 -64.95 -23.49
CA ALA A 12 48.06 -66.40 -23.45
C ALA A 12 47.18 -66.90 -24.60
N LEU A 13 46.15 -66.11 -24.95
CA LEU A 13 45.48 -66.22 -26.23
C LEU A 13 46.48 -66.05 -27.36
N GLY A 14 47.42 -65.10 -27.30
CA GLY A 14 48.40 -64.79 -28.35
C GLY A 14 49.31 -65.93 -28.83
N ALA A 15 49.75 -66.85 -27.96
CA ALA A 15 50.58 -68.00 -28.37
C ALA A 15 49.75 -69.11 -29.06
N VAL A 16 48.51 -69.30 -28.60
CA VAL A 16 47.48 -70.11 -29.30
C VAL A 16 47.09 -69.42 -30.60
N PHE A 17 46.97 -68.10 -30.56
CA PHE A 17 46.71 -67.22 -31.69
C PHE A 17 47.84 -67.30 -32.69
N LEU A 18 49.11 -67.57 -32.33
CA LEU A 18 50.21 -67.68 -33.28
C LEU A 18 50.07 -68.91 -34.21
N CYS A 19 49.75 -70.07 -33.62
CA CYS A 19 49.43 -71.29 -34.37
C CYS A 19 48.12 -71.18 -35.14
N ILE A 20 47.09 -70.59 -34.53
CA ILE A 20 45.85 -70.24 -35.24
C ILE A 20 46.17 -69.24 -36.34
N THR A 21 47.08 -68.28 -36.17
CA THR A 21 47.39 -67.22 -37.14
C THR A 21 48.17 -67.71 -38.32
N ILE A 22 48.96 -68.77 -38.28
CA ILE A 22 49.56 -69.29 -39.51
C ILE A 22 48.47 -69.90 -40.42
N LEU A 23 47.51 -70.61 -39.82
CA LEU A 23 46.30 -71.11 -40.49
C LEU A 23 45.33 -69.96 -40.85
N MET A 24 45.25 -68.95 -39.98
CA MET A 24 44.44 -67.75 -40.16
C MET A 24 45.09 -66.82 -41.17
N ILE A 25 46.41 -66.82 -41.40
CA ILE A 25 47.10 -65.99 -42.40
C ILE A 25 46.69 -66.44 -43.80
N CYS A 26 46.52 -67.75 -44.01
CA CYS A 26 45.99 -68.31 -45.26
C CYS A 26 44.51 -67.92 -45.47
N LEU A 27 43.70 -67.95 -44.40
CA LEU A 27 42.33 -67.41 -44.36
C LEU A 27 42.27 -65.87 -44.40
N SER A 28 43.34 -65.20 -43.99
CA SER A 28 43.46 -63.76 -43.82
C SER A 28 43.95 -63.11 -45.09
N VAL A 29 44.71 -63.78 -45.96
CA VAL A 29 45.00 -63.25 -47.30
C VAL A 29 43.73 -63.22 -48.17
N THR A 30 42.85 -64.20 -48.02
CA THR A 30 41.52 -64.23 -48.66
C THR A 30 40.54 -63.26 -48.00
N SER A 31 40.57 -63.12 -46.66
CA SER A 31 39.81 -62.11 -45.91
C SER A 31 40.31 -60.67 -46.11
N LEU A 32 41.62 -60.42 -46.23
CA LEU A 32 42.22 -59.09 -46.41
C LEU A 32 41.78 -58.46 -47.73
N ARG A 33 41.63 -59.26 -48.80
CA ARG A 33 41.09 -58.76 -50.07
C ARG A 33 39.60 -58.41 -49.96
N GLY A 34 38.85 -59.12 -49.12
CA GLY A 34 37.46 -58.77 -48.76
C GLY A 34 37.38 -57.53 -47.87
N ILE A 35 38.24 -57.43 -46.85
CA ILE A 35 38.34 -56.33 -45.89
C ILE A 35 38.90 -55.06 -46.54
N GLN A 36 39.79 -55.13 -47.52
CA GLN A 36 40.25 -53.96 -48.29
C GLN A 36 39.12 -53.37 -49.14
N ARG A 37 38.22 -54.21 -49.67
CA ARG A 37 37.00 -53.78 -50.38
C ARG A 37 35.96 -53.15 -49.44
N VAL A 38 35.74 -53.78 -48.28
CA VAL A 38 34.87 -53.24 -47.22
C VAL A 38 35.47 -51.97 -46.61
N GLY A 39 36.79 -51.90 -46.48
CA GLY A 39 37.53 -50.76 -45.95
C GLY A 39 37.42 -49.53 -46.83
N ALA A 40 37.58 -49.66 -48.16
CA ALA A 40 37.36 -48.56 -49.10
C ALA A 40 35.90 -48.03 -49.05
N GLN A 41 34.92 -48.93 -48.91
CA GLN A 41 33.49 -48.57 -48.75
C GLN A 41 33.17 -47.98 -47.37
N PHE A 42 33.89 -48.37 -46.32
CA PHE A 42 33.74 -47.84 -44.97
C PHE A 42 34.42 -46.47 -44.80
N THR A 43 35.55 -46.22 -45.46
CA THR A 43 36.19 -44.90 -45.51
C THR A 43 35.28 -43.87 -46.20
N GLN A 44 34.60 -44.26 -47.29
CA GLN A 44 33.58 -43.42 -47.93
C GLN A 44 32.38 -43.12 -47.00
N LEU A 45 31.96 -44.09 -46.19
CA LEU A 45 30.89 -43.94 -45.19
C LEU A 45 31.30 -43.03 -44.01
N SER A 46 32.55 -43.15 -43.54
CA SER A 46 33.08 -42.49 -42.33
C SER A 46 33.60 -41.08 -42.57
N GLU A 47 34.22 -40.82 -43.72
CA GLU A 47 34.84 -39.52 -44.03
C GLU A 47 33.89 -38.56 -44.78
N GLN A 48 32.84 -39.06 -45.44
CA GLN A 48 31.94 -38.21 -46.24
C GLN A 48 30.51 -38.14 -45.67
N ALA A 49 29.89 -39.26 -45.31
CA ALA A 49 28.47 -39.26 -44.91
C ALA A 49 28.21 -38.85 -43.44
N LEU A 50 29.12 -39.19 -42.52
CA LEU A 50 28.97 -38.91 -41.09
C LEU A 50 29.21 -37.42 -40.74
N PRO A 51 30.27 -36.74 -41.23
CA PRO A 51 30.44 -35.30 -41.02
C PRO A 51 29.31 -34.47 -41.63
N PHE A 52 28.78 -34.92 -42.78
CA PHE A 52 27.61 -34.31 -43.43
C PHE A 52 26.36 -34.39 -42.55
N ALA A 53 26.06 -35.55 -41.96
CA ALA A 53 24.93 -35.73 -41.05
C ALA A 53 25.08 -34.91 -39.74
N LEU A 54 26.29 -34.82 -39.18
CA LEU A 54 26.56 -34.03 -37.97
C LEU A 54 26.45 -32.52 -38.22
N ASN A 55 26.96 -32.01 -39.35
CA ASN A 55 26.81 -30.60 -39.73
C ASN A 55 25.33 -30.23 -39.95
N ASN A 56 24.57 -31.15 -40.56
CA ASN A 56 23.14 -30.97 -40.80
C ASN A 56 22.31 -30.93 -39.48
N ALA A 57 22.68 -31.73 -38.49
CA ALA A 57 22.07 -31.69 -37.15
C ALA A 57 22.40 -30.37 -36.40
N ALA A 58 23.64 -29.90 -36.47
CA ALA A 58 24.06 -28.63 -35.86
C ALA A 58 23.33 -27.43 -36.49
N LEU A 59 23.24 -27.39 -37.83
CA LEU A 59 22.47 -26.37 -38.55
C LEU A 59 21.00 -26.37 -38.15
N THR A 60 20.39 -27.56 -38.06
CA THR A 60 18.98 -27.70 -37.64
C THR A 60 18.76 -27.13 -36.24
N GLN A 61 19.65 -27.44 -35.29
CA GLN A 61 19.58 -26.90 -33.93
C GLN A 61 19.73 -25.38 -33.91
N ASN A 62 20.73 -24.84 -34.60
CA ASN A 62 21.02 -23.42 -34.61
C ASN A 62 19.91 -22.60 -35.31
N PHE A 63 19.28 -23.13 -36.37
CA PHE A 63 18.10 -22.49 -36.99
C PHE A 63 16.89 -22.45 -36.05
N LEU A 64 16.60 -23.55 -35.33
CA LEU A 64 15.52 -23.55 -34.34
C LEU A 64 15.80 -22.57 -33.19
N GLU A 65 17.07 -22.43 -32.81
CA GLU A 65 17.48 -21.46 -31.79
C GLU A 65 17.39 -20.01 -32.29
N GLN A 66 17.72 -19.73 -33.56
CA GLN A 66 17.48 -18.43 -34.18
C GLN A 66 16.00 -18.04 -34.21
N VAL A 67 15.10 -18.98 -34.53
CA VAL A 67 13.64 -18.76 -34.49
C VAL A 67 13.16 -18.47 -33.07
N LYS A 68 13.70 -19.18 -32.07
CA LYS A 68 13.41 -18.94 -30.65
C LYS A 68 13.82 -17.53 -30.22
N PHE A 69 15.02 -17.08 -30.58
CA PHE A 69 15.47 -15.71 -30.28
C PHE A 69 14.68 -14.64 -31.03
N LEU A 70 14.23 -14.90 -32.26
CA LEU A 70 13.26 -14.02 -32.94
C LEU A 70 11.95 -13.90 -32.15
N GLY A 71 11.46 -15.02 -31.61
CA GLY A 71 10.30 -15.02 -30.72
C GLY A 71 10.51 -14.18 -29.46
N TYR A 72 11.68 -14.27 -28.82
CA TYR A 72 12.03 -13.39 -27.69
C TYR A 72 12.17 -11.92 -28.10
N GLY A 73 12.69 -11.66 -29.30
CA GLY A 73 12.81 -10.31 -29.85
C GLY A 73 11.44 -9.64 -29.98
N THR A 74 10.45 -10.32 -30.56
CA THR A 74 9.08 -9.80 -30.70
C THR A 74 8.37 -9.51 -29.36
N ARG A 75 8.81 -10.15 -28.27
CA ARG A 75 8.23 -9.99 -26.92
C ARG A 75 8.98 -9.00 -26.05
N SER A 76 10.10 -8.45 -26.52
CA SER A 76 10.94 -7.56 -25.73
C SER A 76 10.21 -6.25 -25.44
N GLN A 77 10.16 -5.84 -24.17
CA GLN A 77 9.41 -4.65 -23.74
C GLN A 77 10.31 -3.41 -23.56
N SER A 78 11.63 -3.57 -23.70
CA SER A 78 12.60 -2.48 -23.57
C SER A 78 13.71 -2.57 -24.61
N GLU A 79 14.32 -1.44 -24.95
CA GLU A 79 15.46 -1.41 -25.87
C GLU A 79 16.67 -2.20 -25.32
N GLN A 80 16.84 -2.23 -24.00
CA GLN A 80 17.93 -2.97 -23.35
C GLN A 80 17.74 -4.49 -23.46
N GLU A 81 16.51 -4.98 -23.33
CA GLU A 81 16.17 -6.39 -23.52
C GLU A 81 16.33 -6.79 -25.00
N LEU A 82 15.81 -5.97 -25.91
CA LEU A 82 15.95 -6.19 -27.35
C LEU A 82 17.43 -6.21 -27.79
N SER A 83 18.27 -5.34 -27.22
CA SER A 83 19.71 -5.29 -27.52
C SER A 83 20.44 -6.58 -27.11
N LYS A 84 20.07 -7.19 -25.97
CA LYS A 84 20.62 -8.50 -25.56
C LYS A 84 20.20 -9.61 -26.53
N VAL A 85 18.92 -9.65 -26.90
CA VAL A 85 18.39 -10.62 -27.86
C VAL A 85 19.07 -10.46 -29.22
N LEU A 86 19.28 -9.22 -29.68
CA LEU A 86 19.97 -8.91 -30.93
C LEU A 86 21.42 -9.41 -30.90
N GLY A 87 22.13 -9.23 -29.79
CA GLY A 87 23.50 -9.70 -29.63
C GLY A 87 23.63 -11.23 -29.71
N GLU A 88 22.75 -11.97 -29.02
CA GLU A 88 22.73 -13.43 -29.10
C GLU A 88 22.30 -13.93 -30.49
N TRP A 89 21.32 -13.28 -31.11
CA TRP A 89 20.87 -13.63 -32.46
C TRP A 89 21.98 -13.41 -33.51
N GLN A 90 22.73 -12.30 -33.43
CA GLN A 90 23.86 -12.02 -34.33
C GLN A 90 25.00 -13.04 -34.17
N LYS A 91 25.27 -13.49 -32.94
CA LYS A 91 26.27 -14.52 -32.67
C LYS A 91 25.87 -15.87 -33.28
N LEU A 92 24.62 -16.28 -33.11
CA LEU A 92 24.07 -17.48 -33.74
C LEU A 92 24.08 -17.38 -35.26
N ASP A 93 23.75 -16.22 -35.81
CA ASP A 93 23.79 -15.97 -37.25
C ASP A 93 25.20 -16.00 -37.86
N ALA A 94 26.24 -15.66 -37.08
CA ALA A 94 27.63 -15.89 -37.48
C ALA A 94 27.99 -17.39 -37.49
N GLN A 95 27.50 -18.16 -36.49
CA GLN A 95 27.74 -19.61 -36.40
C GLN A 95 27.04 -20.38 -37.53
N VAL A 96 25.77 -20.07 -37.79
CA VAL A 96 24.99 -20.66 -38.89
C VAL A 96 25.68 -20.41 -40.23
N ARG A 97 26.23 -19.21 -40.47
CA ARG A 97 26.97 -18.90 -41.69
C ARG A 97 28.23 -19.77 -41.88
N ASP A 98 29.00 -20.02 -40.81
CA ASP A 98 30.18 -20.90 -40.87
C ASP A 98 29.77 -22.36 -41.18
N GLU A 99 28.70 -22.84 -40.54
CA GLU A 99 28.18 -24.19 -40.76
C GLU A 99 27.60 -24.40 -42.17
N ILE A 100 26.96 -23.37 -42.75
CA ILE A 100 26.51 -23.37 -44.15
C ILE A 100 27.70 -23.48 -45.11
N LEU A 101 28.77 -22.72 -44.90
CA LEU A 101 29.98 -22.80 -45.74
C LEU A 101 30.59 -24.21 -45.72
N ARG A 102 30.61 -24.86 -44.56
CA ARG A 102 31.04 -26.27 -44.43
C ARG A 102 30.08 -27.23 -45.14
N LEU A 103 28.78 -26.95 -45.10
CA LEU A 103 27.77 -27.76 -45.79
C LEU A 103 27.95 -27.68 -47.30
N GLU A 104 28.15 -26.49 -47.84
CA GLU A 104 28.39 -26.25 -49.28
C GLU A 104 29.64 -26.98 -49.78
N GLN A 105 30.72 -26.97 -49.01
CA GLN A 105 31.94 -27.72 -49.34
C GLN A 105 31.69 -29.23 -49.39
N ASN A 106 30.86 -29.77 -48.48
CA ASN A 106 30.53 -31.19 -48.44
C ASN A 106 29.54 -31.60 -49.55
N VAL A 107 28.57 -30.74 -49.90
CA VAL A 107 27.62 -31.00 -51.00
C VAL A 107 28.33 -31.05 -52.36
N GLN A 108 29.33 -30.20 -52.59
CA GLN A 108 30.15 -30.24 -53.83
C GLN A 108 30.93 -31.55 -54.01
N GLN A 109 31.26 -32.26 -52.92
CA GLN A 109 31.94 -33.55 -52.97
C GLN A 109 31.00 -34.73 -53.17
N LEU A 110 29.69 -34.57 -52.90
CA LEU A 110 28.72 -35.66 -52.82
C LEU A 110 27.89 -35.88 -54.10
N SER A 111 27.90 -34.98 -55.11
CA SER A 111 27.01 -35.18 -56.27
C SER A 111 27.23 -34.32 -57.50
N GLY A 112 26.78 -34.85 -58.64
CA GLY A 112 26.54 -34.15 -59.90
C GLY A 112 25.20 -33.39 -59.98
N SER A 113 24.83 -32.99 -61.20
CA SER A 113 23.95 -31.86 -61.59
C SER A 113 22.52 -31.75 -61.01
N ALA A 114 22.03 -32.68 -60.19
CA ALA A 114 20.68 -32.65 -59.62
C ALA A 114 20.61 -32.04 -58.21
N LEU A 115 21.74 -31.96 -57.48
CA LEU A 115 21.77 -31.34 -56.15
C LEU A 115 22.01 -29.82 -56.20
N ASP A 116 22.57 -29.29 -57.29
CA ASP A 116 22.86 -27.85 -57.44
C ASP A 116 21.60 -26.97 -57.36
N GLU A 117 20.47 -27.45 -57.90
CA GLU A 117 19.19 -26.71 -57.86
C GLU A 117 18.60 -26.64 -56.44
N GLN A 118 18.70 -27.72 -55.65
CA GLN A 118 18.24 -27.75 -54.26
C GLN A 118 19.13 -26.90 -53.35
N THR A 119 20.44 -26.92 -53.56
CA THR A 119 21.39 -26.07 -52.81
C THR A 119 21.14 -24.58 -53.09
N THR A 120 20.83 -24.23 -54.34
CA THR A 120 20.49 -22.85 -54.70
C THR A 120 19.20 -22.38 -54.01
N LYS A 121 18.15 -23.23 -53.98
CA LYS A 121 16.91 -22.92 -53.26
C LYS A 121 17.13 -22.79 -51.74
N PHE A 122 17.97 -23.66 -51.16
CA PHE A 122 18.33 -23.60 -49.75
C PHE A 122 19.03 -22.27 -49.39
N GLN A 123 20.00 -21.83 -50.19
CA GLN A 123 20.67 -20.54 -50.02
C GLN A 123 19.69 -19.36 -50.13
N GLN A 124 18.76 -19.40 -51.09
CA GLN A 124 17.70 -18.39 -51.24
C GLN A 124 16.81 -18.32 -49.99
N ASN A 125 16.42 -19.46 -49.44
CA ASN A 125 15.62 -19.53 -48.22
C ASN A 125 16.38 -19.00 -46.99
N ILE A 126 17.68 -19.26 -46.86
CA ILE A 126 18.51 -18.70 -45.79
C ILE A 126 18.54 -17.17 -45.88
N PHE A 127 18.81 -16.64 -47.07
CA PHE A 127 18.83 -15.20 -47.30
C PHE A 127 17.46 -14.57 -47.01
N HIS A 128 16.38 -15.25 -47.43
CA HIS A 128 15.02 -14.81 -47.15
C HIS A 128 14.72 -14.80 -45.64
N PHE A 129 15.09 -15.86 -44.92
CA PHE A 129 14.95 -15.95 -43.47
C PHE A 129 15.71 -14.84 -42.75
N GLN A 130 16.97 -14.58 -43.12
CA GLN A 130 17.77 -13.50 -42.54
C GLN A 130 17.16 -12.12 -42.81
N LYS A 131 16.62 -11.88 -44.01
CA LYS A 131 15.95 -10.63 -44.35
C LYS A 131 14.69 -10.42 -43.50
N LEU A 132 13.86 -11.47 -43.33
CA LEU A 132 12.68 -11.42 -42.47
C LEU A 132 13.06 -11.20 -41.00
N ALA A 133 14.07 -11.93 -40.50
CA ALA A 133 14.60 -11.78 -39.16
C ALA A 133 15.05 -10.34 -38.85
N GLN A 134 15.78 -9.72 -39.77
CA GLN A 134 16.19 -8.32 -39.64
C GLN A 134 15.00 -7.36 -39.67
N SER A 135 14.01 -7.61 -40.54
CA SER A 135 12.76 -6.83 -40.60
C SER A 135 12.02 -6.87 -39.26
N ILE A 136 11.81 -8.06 -38.71
CA ILE A 136 11.11 -8.31 -37.45
C ILE A 136 11.76 -7.55 -36.28
N LEU A 137 13.08 -7.68 -36.14
CA LEU A 137 13.83 -7.04 -35.05
C LEU A 137 13.88 -5.52 -35.21
N LYS A 138 14.00 -5.02 -36.45
CA LYS A 138 13.94 -3.58 -36.74
C LYS A 138 12.56 -3.00 -36.45
N LEU A 139 11.49 -3.71 -36.79
CA LEU A 139 10.12 -3.32 -36.45
C LEU A 139 9.92 -3.28 -34.93
N GLN A 140 10.46 -4.23 -34.17
CA GLN A 140 10.41 -4.17 -32.70
C GLN A 140 11.09 -2.91 -32.17
N GLN A 141 12.28 -2.61 -32.66
CA GLN A 141 13.04 -1.42 -32.24
C GLN A 141 12.27 -0.13 -32.55
N LEU A 142 11.61 -0.07 -33.72
CA LEU A 142 10.78 1.06 -34.11
C LEU A 142 9.53 1.18 -33.21
N GLN A 143 8.89 0.07 -32.87
CA GLN A 143 7.73 0.07 -31.97
C GLN A 143 8.08 0.55 -30.56
N LEU A 144 9.22 0.09 -30.00
CA LEU A 144 9.68 0.49 -28.66
C LEU A 144 10.01 1.99 -28.59
N SER A 145 10.67 2.54 -29.62
CA SER A 145 10.96 3.97 -29.68
C SER A 145 9.71 4.83 -29.87
N LYS A 146 8.73 4.39 -30.69
CA LYS A 146 7.43 5.06 -30.86
C LYS A 146 6.57 5.06 -29.59
N LEU A 147 6.62 3.99 -28.78
CA LEU A 147 5.80 3.86 -27.57
C LEU A 147 6.04 4.99 -26.56
N ALA A 148 7.29 5.43 -26.40
CA ALA A 148 7.63 6.54 -25.52
C ALA A 148 7.01 7.87 -26.01
N GLN A 149 7.05 8.12 -27.32
CA GLN A 149 6.48 9.32 -27.93
C GLN A 149 4.94 9.33 -27.87
N ILE A 150 4.32 8.18 -28.16
CA ILE A 150 2.87 7.98 -28.06
C ILE A 150 2.38 8.24 -26.63
N ASN A 151 3.07 7.68 -25.63
CA ASN A 151 2.69 7.88 -24.23
C ASN A 151 2.76 9.35 -23.79
N GLU A 152 3.75 10.11 -24.28
CA GLU A 152 3.89 11.52 -23.94
C GLU A 152 2.82 12.39 -24.62
N GLN A 153 2.59 12.18 -25.92
CA GLN A 153 1.54 12.89 -26.66
C GLN A 153 0.13 12.52 -26.16
N ALA A 154 -0.10 11.27 -25.72
CA ALA A 154 -1.37 10.84 -25.18
C ALA A 154 -1.75 11.58 -23.89
N LYS A 155 -0.78 11.93 -23.04
CA LYS A 155 -1.04 12.72 -21.82
C LYS A 155 -1.60 14.11 -22.17
N GLN A 156 -0.95 14.80 -23.10
CA GLN A 156 -1.36 16.14 -23.54
C GLN A 156 -2.74 16.11 -24.21
N PHE A 157 -2.96 15.14 -25.10
CA PHE A 157 -4.24 14.98 -25.80
C PHE A 157 -5.39 14.65 -24.83
N ARG A 158 -5.17 13.75 -23.86
CA ARG A 158 -6.16 13.41 -22.83
C ARG A 158 -6.48 14.58 -21.92
N TYR A 159 -5.46 15.33 -21.49
CA TYR A 159 -5.65 16.53 -20.70
C TYR A 159 -6.50 17.57 -21.46
N GLY A 160 -6.23 17.75 -22.75
CA GLY A 160 -7.06 18.55 -23.64
C GLY A 160 -8.53 18.11 -23.60
N LEU A 161 -8.79 16.84 -23.89
CA LEU A 161 -10.15 16.27 -23.96
C LEU A 161 -10.93 16.37 -22.64
N SER A 162 -10.29 16.07 -21.51
CA SER A 162 -10.95 16.12 -20.20
C SER A 162 -11.22 17.54 -19.71
N SER A 163 -10.47 18.53 -20.20
CA SER A 163 -10.56 19.92 -19.73
C SER A 163 -11.54 20.76 -20.55
N ILE A 164 -11.60 20.58 -21.88
CA ILE A 164 -12.37 21.47 -22.75
C ILE A 164 -13.88 21.42 -22.52
N GLY A 165 -14.45 20.24 -22.22
CA GLY A 165 -15.88 20.09 -22.00
C GLY A 165 -16.37 20.82 -20.75
N PRO A 166 -15.76 20.57 -19.57
CA PRO A 166 -16.05 21.31 -18.34
C PRO A 166 -15.76 22.81 -18.45
N GLU A 167 -14.66 23.22 -19.09
CA GLU A 167 -14.34 24.64 -19.24
C GLU A 167 -15.32 25.37 -20.17
N MET A 168 -15.75 24.75 -21.27
CA MET A 168 -16.80 25.29 -22.11
C MET A 168 -18.12 25.44 -21.33
N GLY A 169 -18.51 24.41 -20.56
CA GLY A 169 -19.71 24.49 -19.73
C GLY A 169 -19.63 25.59 -18.67
N ARG A 170 -18.46 25.77 -18.05
CA ARG A 170 -18.21 26.86 -17.10
C ARG A 170 -18.33 28.22 -17.77
N ILE A 171 -17.69 28.42 -18.94
CA ILE A 171 -17.72 29.68 -19.69
C ILE A 171 -19.14 30.02 -20.16
N ALA A 172 -19.85 29.05 -20.71
CA ALA A 172 -21.23 29.21 -21.16
C ALA A 172 -22.18 29.58 -20.01
N SER A 173 -21.94 29.08 -18.80
CA SER A 173 -22.80 29.36 -17.63
C SER A 173 -22.80 30.82 -17.17
N PHE A 174 -21.88 31.67 -17.65
CA PHE A 174 -21.92 33.11 -17.40
C PHE A 174 -21.98 33.96 -18.68
N LEU A 175 -21.47 33.49 -19.83
CA LEU A 175 -21.57 34.24 -21.09
C LEU A 175 -22.91 34.05 -21.80
N ALA A 176 -23.48 32.84 -21.77
CA ALA A 176 -24.63 32.46 -22.60
C ALA A 176 -25.93 32.25 -21.80
N VAL A 177 -26.04 32.79 -20.59
CA VAL A 177 -27.21 32.63 -19.70
C VAL A 177 -28.51 33.04 -20.38
N ASP A 178 -28.47 34.15 -21.13
CA ASP A 178 -29.63 34.74 -21.80
C ASP A 178 -29.68 34.43 -23.31
N ASN A 179 -28.82 33.53 -23.80
CA ASN A 179 -28.72 33.15 -25.21
C ASN A 179 -28.86 31.63 -25.39
N PRO A 180 -30.10 31.13 -25.60
CA PRO A 180 -30.36 29.70 -25.77
C PRO A 180 -29.57 29.05 -26.90
N GLU A 181 -29.37 29.76 -28.01
CA GLU A 181 -28.64 29.26 -29.19
C GLU A 181 -27.14 29.08 -28.89
N ALA A 182 -26.52 30.03 -28.18
CA ALA A 182 -25.14 29.90 -27.74
C ALA A 182 -25.00 28.83 -26.64
N MET A 183 -25.97 28.71 -25.73
CA MET A 183 -25.98 27.64 -24.73
C MET A 183 -26.09 26.25 -25.39
N ASP A 184 -26.91 26.12 -26.44
CA ASP A 184 -26.98 24.90 -27.25
C ASP A 184 -25.65 24.58 -27.93
N ALA A 185 -24.97 25.58 -28.52
CA ALA A 185 -23.64 25.40 -29.09
C ALA A 185 -22.62 24.92 -28.03
N ALA A 186 -22.61 25.51 -26.83
CA ALA A 186 -21.76 25.04 -25.73
C ALA A 186 -22.09 23.60 -25.30
N ASN A 187 -23.37 23.23 -25.21
CA ASN A 187 -23.79 21.87 -24.88
C ASN A 187 -23.36 20.86 -25.95
N ARG A 188 -23.50 21.20 -27.24
CA ARG A 188 -23.01 20.38 -28.37
C ARG A 188 -21.49 20.22 -28.31
N PHE A 189 -20.75 21.27 -27.94
CA PHE A 189 -19.31 21.23 -27.75
C PHE A 189 -18.93 20.29 -26.60
N THR A 190 -19.53 20.46 -25.42
CA THR A 190 -19.26 19.62 -24.24
C THR A 190 -19.62 18.15 -24.49
N ALA A 191 -20.77 17.87 -25.12
CA ALA A 191 -21.16 16.52 -25.49
C ALA A 191 -20.18 15.88 -26.48
N SER A 192 -19.69 16.65 -27.45
CA SER A 192 -18.66 16.18 -28.40
C SER A 192 -17.33 15.90 -27.70
N ALA A 193 -16.92 16.75 -26.75
CA ALA A 193 -15.69 16.57 -25.97
C ALA A 193 -15.73 15.27 -25.14
N SER A 194 -16.82 15.03 -24.39
CA SER A 194 -16.96 13.82 -23.58
C SER A 194 -17.05 12.54 -24.43
N ALA A 195 -17.72 12.61 -25.58
CA ALA A 195 -17.75 11.48 -26.53
C ALA A 195 -16.37 11.20 -27.11
N MET A 196 -15.57 12.23 -27.42
CA MET A 196 -14.20 12.08 -27.89
C MET A 196 -13.28 11.49 -26.82
N GLU A 197 -13.43 11.89 -25.57
CA GLU A 197 -12.67 11.30 -24.46
C GLU A 197 -12.89 9.78 -24.38
N SER A 198 -14.15 9.37 -24.44
CA SER A 198 -14.53 7.95 -24.40
C SER A 198 -14.00 7.18 -25.62
N ALA A 199 -14.18 7.74 -26.83
CA ALA A 199 -13.71 7.13 -28.06
C ALA A 199 -12.18 7.04 -28.13
N PHE A 200 -11.46 8.03 -27.60
CA PHE A 200 -10.00 8.01 -27.55
C PHE A 200 -9.47 6.97 -26.56
N LEU A 201 -10.10 6.81 -25.39
CA LEU A 201 -9.73 5.78 -24.43
C LEU A 201 -9.88 4.38 -25.03
N LEU A 202 -10.99 4.12 -25.74
CA LEU A 202 -11.20 2.86 -26.46
C LEU A 202 -10.17 2.67 -27.58
N LEU A 203 -9.88 3.72 -28.36
CA LEU A 203 -8.86 3.68 -29.40
C LEU A 203 -7.47 3.35 -28.84
N PHE A 204 -7.12 3.93 -27.68
CA PHE A 204 -5.77 3.84 -27.11
C PHE A 204 -5.41 2.44 -26.59
N ILE A 205 -6.40 1.65 -26.18
CA ILE A 205 -6.21 0.29 -25.63
C ILE A 205 -6.49 -0.81 -26.66
N GLU A 206 -7.06 -0.47 -27.81
CA GLU A 206 -7.49 -1.44 -28.82
C GLU A 206 -6.29 -1.99 -29.62
N GLU A 207 -6.32 -3.30 -29.87
CA GLU A 207 -5.28 -4.01 -30.62
C GLU A 207 -5.73 -4.38 -32.04
N ASP A 208 -7.05 -4.40 -32.30
CA ASP A 208 -7.59 -4.67 -33.63
C ASP A 208 -7.58 -3.42 -34.52
N LEU A 209 -6.83 -3.50 -35.63
CA LEU A 209 -6.67 -2.39 -36.58
C LEU A 209 -8.01 -1.94 -37.19
N SER A 210 -8.97 -2.85 -37.39
CA SER A 210 -10.27 -2.53 -37.98
C SER A 210 -11.16 -1.77 -36.97
N ALA A 211 -11.09 -2.14 -35.69
CA ALA A 211 -11.75 -1.42 -34.60
C ALA A 211 -11.14 -0.03 -34.38
N VAL A 212 -9.81 0.09 -34.38
CA VAL A 212 -9.10 1.37 -34.29
C VAL A 212 -9.49 2.32 -35.43
N GLN A 213 -9.64 1.81 -36.65
CA GLN A 213 -10.10 2.63 -37.79
C GLN A 213 -11.53 3.16 -37.59
N LYS A 214 -12.42 2.40 -36.95
CA LYS A 214 -13.77 2.87 -36.59
C LYS A 214 -13.70 4.00 -35.57
N TYR A 215 -12.93 3.83 -34.49
CA TYR A 215 -12.77 4.87 -33.47
C TYR A 215 -12.09 6.12 -34.03
N ARG A 216 -11.13 5.98 -34.95
CA ARG A 216 -10.54 7.12 -35.66
C ARG A 216 -11.61 7.88 -36.45
N GLN A 217 -12.48 7.18 -37.17
CA GLN A 217 -13.56 7.83 -37.93
C GLN A 217 -14.55 8.53 -37.00
N GLU A 218 -14.89 7.91 -35.87
CA GLU A 218 -15.72 8.53 -34.83
C GLU A 218 -15.07 9.80 -34.28
N LEU A 219 -13.80 9.73 -33.86
CA LEU A 219 -13.04 10.89 -33.37
C LEU A 219 -12.97 12.01 -34.40
N LYS A 220 -12.80 11.69 -35.70
CA LYS A 220 -12.85 12.68 -36.79
C LYS A 220 -14.22 13.34 -36.92
N ASN A 221 -15.30 12.56 -36.82
CA ASN A 221 -16.66 13.11 -36.86
C ASN A 221 -16.92 14.01 -35.65
N ARG A 222 -16.46 13.61 -34.46
CA ARG A 222 -16.65 14.36 -33.22
C ARG A 222 -15.82 15.62 -33.15
N VAL A 223 -14.56 15.61 -33.62
CA VAL A 223 -13.74 16.84 -33.66
C VAL A 223 -14.31 17.86 -34.64
N ALA A 224 -14.91 17.41 -35.75
CA ALA A 224 -15.63 18.29 -36.67
C ALA A 224 -16.88 18.90 -36.02
N GLY A 225 -17.67 18.10 -35.30
CA GLY A 225 -18.82 18.59 -34.52
C GLY A 225 -18.41 19.56 -33.40
N LEU A 226 -17.29 19.28 -32.75
CA LEU A 226 -16.71 20.13 -31.71
C LEU A 226 -16.20 21.46 -32.28
N ALA A 227 -15.54 21.44 -33.44
CA ALA A 227 -15.10 22.66 -34.12
C ALA A 227 -16.27 23.53 -34.60
N LEU A 228 -17.31 22.92 -35.17
CA LEU A 228 -18.54 23.62 -35.56
C LEU A 228 -19.24 24.25 -34.34
N ALA A 229 -19.38 23.50 -33.25
CA ALA A 229 -19.99 24.02 -32.02
C ALA A 229 -19.16 25.16 -31.38
N PHE A 230 -17.84 25.10 -31.48
CA PHE A 230 -16.96 26.19 -31.06
C PHE A 230 -17.12 27.42 -31.94
N ASP A 231 -17.23 27.23 -33.26
CA ASP A 231 -17.43 28.31 -34.21
C ASP A 231 -18.80 28.99 -34.05
N ASP A 232 -19.87 28.20 -33.87
CA ASP A 232 -21.22 28.69 -33.56
C ASP A 232 -21.23 29.54 -32.27
N PHE A 233 -20.58 29.05 -31.20
CA PHE A 233 -20.51 29.79 -29.93
C PHE A 233 -19.72 31.10 -30.08
N LYS A 234 -18.60 31.05 -30.80
CA LYS A 234 -17.72 32.20 -31.07
C LYS A 234 -18.42 33.28 -31.89
N GLU A 235 -19.36 32.94 -32.76
CA GLU A 235 -20.11 33.93 -33.54
C GLU A 235 -20.91 34.88 -32.63
N TRP A 236 -21.49 34.35 -31.55
CA TRP A 236 -22.19 35.13 -30.53
C TRP A 236 -21.24 35.81 -29.55
N TYR A 237 -20.16 35.12 -29.16
CA TYR A 237 -19.20 35.59 -28.16
C TYR A 237 -17.75 35.49 -28.65
N PRO A 238 -17.25 36.47 -29.45
CA PRO A 238 -15.90 36.42 -30.03
C PRO A 238 -14.77 36.37 -28.98
N GLU A 239 -15.03 36.94 -27.79
CA GLU A 239 -14.15 36.92 -26.62
C GLU A 239 -13.83 35.52 -26.09
N ILE A 240 -14.54 34.46 -26.51
CA ILE A 240 -14.20 33.07 -26.15
C ILE A 240 -12.75 32.71 -26.50
N LYS A 241 -12.16 33.39 -27.49
CA LYS A 241 -10.76 33.25 -27.88
C LYS A 241 -9.76 33.69 -26.81
N ASP A 242 -10.17 34.62 -25.94
CA ASP A 242 -9.30 35.20 -24.92
C ASP A 242 -9.23 34.31 -23.66
N TYR A 243 -10.11 33.31 -23.55
CA TYR A 243 -10.09 32.33 -22.48
C TYR A 243 -9.03 31.25 -22.75
N ALA A 244 -7.79 31.56 -22.36
CA ALA A 244 -6.66 30.62 -22.44
C ALA A 244 -6.95 29.27 -21.76
N SER A 245 -7.81 29.23 -20.73
CA SER A 245 -8.22 28.00 -20.05
C SER A 245 -9.01 27.05 -20.95
N LEU A 246 -9.64 27.55 -22.01
CA LEU A 246 -10.35 26.75 -23.01
C LEU A 246 -9.52 26.61 -24.30
N THR A 247 -8.94 27.70 -24.80
CA THR A 247 -8.27 27.69 -26.11
C THR A 247 -6.96 26.90 -26.13
N ALA A 248 -6.18 26.88 -25.03
CA ALA A 248 -4.96 26.08 -24.98
C ALA A 248 -5.26 24.56 -24.93
N PRO A 249 -6.14 24.04 -24.04
CA PRO A 249 -6.55 22.64 -24.09
C PRO A 249 -7.27 22.27 -25.39
N TYR A 250 -8.04 23.18 -25.99
CA TYR A 250 -8.67 22.96 -27.29
C TYR A 250 -7.65 22.80 -28.42
N GLN A 251 -6.60 23.63 -28.43
CA GLN A 251 -5.51 23.48 -29.38
C GLN A 251 -4.77 22.15 -29.20
N MET A 252 -4.54 21.69 -27.96
CA MET A 252 -3.95 20.36 -27.70
C MET A 252 -4.78 19.23 -28.29
N VAL A 253 -6.12 19.35 -28.29
CA VAL A 253 -7.01 18.38 -28.95
C VAL A 253 -6.89 18.49 -30.47
N LEU A 254 -6.86 19.70 -31.04
CA LEU A 254 -6.71 19.86 -32.49
C LEU A 254 -5.37 19.35 -33.01
N ASP A 255 -4.28 19.56 -32.26
CA ASP A 255 -2.94 19.08 -32.60
C ASP A 255 -2.88 17.55 -32.67
N GLY A 256 -3.72 16.87 -31.90
CA GLY A 256 -3.89 15.41 -31.96
C GLY A 256 -4.53 14.86 -33.24
N PHE A 257 -4.93 15.73 -34.18
CA PHE A 257 -5.42 15.36 -35.51
C PHE A 257 -4.53 15.87 -36.67
N GLN A 258 -3.43 16.57 -36.39
CA GLN A 258 -2.55 17.14 -37.43
C GLN A 258 -1.35 16.26 -37.78
N GLY A 259 -1.13 15.96 -39.07
CA GLY A 259 0.11 15.33 -39.54
C GLY A 259 0.46 14.01 -38.84
N GLN A 260 1.64 13.93 -38.21
CA GLN A 260 2.10 12.78 -37.39
C GLN A 260 1.49 12.77 -35.98
N ALA A 261 0.21 13.08 -35.86
CA ALA A 261 -0.45 13.17 -34.56
C ALA A 261 -0.61 11.81 -33.86
N ILE A 262 -0.90 11.87 -32.56
CA ILE A 262 -1.11 10.73 -31.66
C ILE A 262 -1.97 9.62 -32.28
N ILE A 263 -3.07 9.96 -32.95
CA ILE A 263 -4.00 8.98 -33.54
C ILE A 263 -3.33 8.21 -34.69
N GLU A 264 -2.60 8.90 -35.58
CA GLU A 264 -1.87 8.25 -36.68
C GLU A 264 -0.67 7.45 -36.15
N GLN A 265 -0.01 7.90 -35.08
CA GLN A 265 1.08 7.15 -34.46
C GLN A 265 0.61 5.83 -33.85
N ILE A 266 -0.56 5.82 -33.20
CA ILE A 266 -1.16 4.59 -32.66
C ILE A 266 -1.48 3.60 -33.78
N ILE A 267 -2.07 4.07 -34.88
CA ILE A 267 -2.37 3.22 -36.05
C ILE A 267 -1.10 2.67 -36.68
N ASN A 268 -0.12 3.53 -36.94
CA ASN A 268 1.16 3.12 -37.53
C ASN A 268 1.87 2.09 -36.65
N LYS A 269 1.79 2.20 -35.32
CA LYS A 269 2.32 1.19 -34.40
C LYS A 269 1.60 -0.15 -34.58
N LEU A 270 0.28 -0.17 -34.70
CA LEU A 270 -0.49 -1.41 -34.91
C LEU A 270 -0.23 -2.02 -36.29
N GLU A 271 -0.03 -1.19 -37.32
CA GLU A 271 0.40 -1.65 -38.65
C GLU A 271 1.80 -2.28 -38.59
N ASP A 272 2.74 -1.69 -37.84
CA ASP A 272 4.06 -2.26 -37.60
C ASP A 272 3.97 -3.61 -36.87
N VAL A 273 3.09 -3.74 -35.87
CA VAL A 273 2.82 -5.01 -35.15
C VAL A 273 2.26 -6.06 -36.11
N ARG A 274 1.29 -5.68 -36.95
CA ARG A 274 0.69 -6.59 -37.94
C ARG A 274 1.71 -7.04 -38.98
N GLN A 275 2.55 -6.12 -39.47
CA GLN A 275 3.62 -6.45 -40.41
C GLN A 275 4.66 -7.36 -39.75
N GLN A 276 5.04 -7.09 -38.50
CA GLN A 276 5.97 -7.92 -37.75
C GLN A 276 5.43 -9.34 -37.53
N ASN A 277 4.13 -9.49 -37.21
CA ASN A 277 3.49 -10.80 -37.09
C ASN A 277 3.44 -11.54 -38.44
N THR A 278 3.23 -10.81 -39.53
CA THR A 278 3.25 -11.37 -40.89
C THR A 278 4.66 -11.86 -41.26
N ASP A 279 5.68 -11.03 -41.00
CA ASP A 279 7.08 -11.37 -41.24
C ASP A 279 7.51 -12.53 -40.35
N TYR A 280 7.04 -12.60 -39.10
CA TYR A 280 7.31 -13.69 -38.17
C TYR A 280 6.68 -15.01 -38.63
N ALA A 281 5.43 -14.97 -39.08
CA ALA A 281 4.77 -16.13 -39.68
C ALA A 281 5.48 -16.61 -40.95
N ALA A 282 5.89 -15.67 -41.82
CA ALA A 282 6.69 -16.00 -43.00
C ALA A 282 8.06 -16.59 -42.61
N ALA A 283 8.73 -16.03 -41.61
CA ALA A 283 10.02 -16.52 -41.11
C ALA A 283 9.90 -17.93 -40.53
N ALA A 284 8.81 -18.22 -39.80
CA ALA A 284 8.51 -19.55 -39.28
C ALA A 284 8.27 -20.57 -40.41
N ILE A 285 7.57 -20.19 -41.48
CA ILE A 285 7.36 -21.04 -42.66
C ILE A 285 8.70 -21.32 -43.37
N VAL A 286 9.52 -20.28 -43.58
CA VAL A 286 10.84 -20.44 -44.23
C VAL A 286 11.77 -21.28 -43.35
N ALA A 287 11.79 -21.07 -42.04
CA ALA A 287 12.56 -21.90 -41.11
C ALA A 287 12.08 -23.36 -41.12
N GLN A 288 10.77 -23.60 -41.21
CA GLN A 288 10.22 -24.95 -41.33
C GLN A 288 10.63 -25.60 -42.66
N ASP A 289 10.66 -24.85 -43.78
CA ASP A 289 11.15 -25.36 -45.07
C ASP A 289 12.65 -25.65 -45.02
N LEU A 290 13.46 -24.80 -44.38
CA LEU A 290 14.90 -25.03 -44.16
C LEU A 290 15.13 -26.30 -43.34
N VAL A 291 14.44 -26.47 -42.21
CA VAL A 291 14.52 -27.68 -41.38
C VAL A 291 14.03 -28.91 -42.16
N THR A 292 13.00 -28.77 -43.00
CA THR A 292 12.50 -29.88 -43.82
C THR A 292 13.50 -30.29 -44.90
N GLN A 293 14.16 -29.34 -45.57
CA GLN A 293 15.21 -29.60 -46.55
C GLN A 293 16.45 -30.23 -45.89
N LEU A 294 16.87 -29.71 -44.74
CA LEU A 294 17.92 -30.30 -43.90
C LEU A 294 17.55 -31.73 -43.50
N ASN A 295 16.30 -31.98 -43.08
CA ASN A 295 15.84 -33.33 -42.75
C ASN A 295 15.79 -34.26 -43.98
N GLN A 296 15.41 -33.76 -45.16
CA GLN A 296 15.47 -34.53 -46.41
C GLN A 296 16.91 -34.91 -46.77
N TRP A 297 17.87 -34.00 -46.64
CA TRP A 297 19.29 -34.31 -46.81
C TRP A 297 19.81 -35.27 -45.74
N SER A 298 19.30 -35.19 -44.51
CA SER A 298 19.60 -36.15 -43.44
C SER A 298 19.08 -37.55 -43.77
N ILE A 299 17.86 -37.64 -44.33
CA ILE A 299 17.26 -38.90 -44.80
C ILE A 299 18.01 -39.45 -46.01
N LEU A 300 18.43 -38.60 -46.96
CA LEU A 300 19.26 -38.99 -48.11
C LEU A 300 20.63 -39.51 -47.66
N ALA A 301 21.27 -38.84 -46.69
CA ALA A 301 22.50 -39.31 -46.07
C ALA A 301 22.28 -40.64 -45.34
N GLN A 302 21.18 -40.80 -44.60
CA GLN A 302 20.81 -42.07 -43.97
C GLN A 302 20.53 -43.18 -44.99
N GLN A 303 19.91 -42.86 -46.13
CA GLN A 303 19.67 -43.82 -47.21
C GLN A 303 20.98 -44.24 -47.90
N GLN A 304 21.91 -43.33 -48.15
CA GLN A 304 23.25 -43.68 -48.63
C GLN A 304 24.02 -44.51 -47.59
N ILE A 305 23.85 -44.21 -46.30
CA ILE A 305 24.43 -45.01 -45.22
C ILE A 305 23.84 -46.43 -45.21
N LEU A 306 22.53 -46.56 -45.42
CA LEU A 306 21.82 -47.85 -45.49
C LEU A 306 22.14 -48.63 -46.78
N GLN A 307 22.33 -47.95 -47.91
CA GLN A 307 22.69 -48.57 -49.19
C GLN A 307 24.15 -49.03 -49.17
N GLY A 308 25.07 -48.22 -48.64
CA GLY A 308 26.46 -48.62 -48.36
C GLY A 308 26.53 -49.80 -47.39
N LYS A 309 25.69 -49.81 -46.34
CA LYS A 309 25.54 -50.96 -45.43
C LYS A 309 25.06 -52.24 -46.16
N LYS A 310 24.18 -52.11 -47.17
CA LYS A 310 23.64 -53.24 -47.93
C LYS A 310 24.67 -53.85 -48.89
N GLU A 311 25.49 -53.02 -49.55
CA GLU A 311 26.61 -53.47 -50.40
C GLU A 311 27.75 -54.08 -49.58
N VAL A 312 28.07 -53.50 -48.42
CA VAL A 312 29.00 -54.07 -47.45
C VAL A 312 28.49 -55.43 -46.95
N SER A 313 27.20 -55.56 -46.64
CA SER A 313 26.59 -56.83 -46.20
C SER A 313 26.57 -57.92 -47.29
N GLY A 314 26.41 -57.56 -48.56
CA GLY A 314 26.46 -58.50 -49.69
C GLY A 314 27.87 -59.04 -49.96
N THR A 315 28.88 -58.20 -49.74
CA THR A 315 30.30 -58.60 -49.84
C THR A 315 30.72 -59.47 -48.65
N ILE A 316 30.19 -59.18 -47.45
CA ILE A 316 30.41 -59.97 -46.23
C ILE A 316 29.82 -61.39 -46.36
N THR A 317 28.64 -61.55 -46.94
CA THR A 317 27.99 -62.87 -47.08
C THR A 317 28.70 -63.81 -48.07
N ALA A 318 29.28 -63.28 -49.16
CA ALA A 318 30.11 -64.06 -50.09
C ALA A 318 31.46 -64.51 -49.47
N VAL A 319 32.03 -63.71 -48.56
CA VAL A 319 33.24 -64.05 -47.78
C VAL A 319 32.94 -65.07 -46.68
N ASN A 320 31.76 -65.00 -46.04
CA ASN A 320 31.34 -65.94 -45.00
C ASN A 320 31.19 -67.39 -45.51
N LEU A 321 30.65 -67.60 -46.72
CA LEU A 321 30.48 -68.94 -47.31
C LEU A 321 31.82 -69.67 -47.56
N THR A 322 32.88 -68.91 -47.87
CA THR A 322 34.24 -69.47 -48.05
C THR A 322 34.96 -69.70 -46.71
N GLN A 323 34.53 -69.03 -45.63
CA GLN A 323 35.04 -69.20 -44.27
C GLN A 323 34.43 -70.42 -43.55
N GLU A 324 33.17 -70.78 -43.83
CA GLU A 324 32.49 -71.91 -43.18
C GLU A 324 33.16 -73.27 -43.45
N ILE A 325 33.64 -73.51 -44.67
CA ILE A 325 34.35 -74.75 -45.06
C ILE A 325 35.73 -74.86 -44.38
N SER A 326 36.38 -73.72 -44.15
CA SER A 326 37.70 -73.63 -43.52
C SER A 326 37.62 -73.67 -41.99
N GLY A 327 36.51 -73.20 -41.41
CA GLY A 327 36.24 -73.17 -39.98
C GLY A 327 36.04 -74.56 -39.35
N ALA A 328 35.49 -75.53 -40.08
CA ALA A 328 35.30 -76.89 -39.59
C ALA A 328 36.62 -77.58 -39.20
N ILE A 329 37.72 -77.25 -39.89
CA ILE A 329 39.07 -77.77 -39.63
C ILE A 329 39.72 -77.08 -38.40
N LEU A 330 39.37 -75.81 -38.15
CA LEU A 330 39.88 -74.99 -37.04
C LEU A 330 39.23 -75.39 -35.68
N VAL A 331 37.95 -75.78 -35.70
CA VAL A 331 37.16 -76.15 -34.50
C VAL A 331 37.75 -77.36 -33.75
N LEU A 332 38.31 -78.33 -34.47
CA LEU A 332 38.96 -79.51 -33.89
C LEU A 332 40.24 -79.16 -33.09
N ALA A 333 40.95 -78.10 -33.45
CA ALA A 333 42.13 -77.62 -32.73
C ALA A 333 41.78 -76.77 -31.49
N ILE A 334 40.65 -76.06 -31.53
CA ILE A 334 40.18 -75.15 -30.47
C ILE A 334 39.68 -75.92 -29.23
N LEU A 335 39.07 -77.10 -29.41
CA LEU A 335 38.56 -77.91 -28.30
C LEU A 335 39.66 -78.37 -27.31
N ALA A 336 40.89 -78.56 -27.78
CA ALA A 336 42.03 -78.93 -26.95
C ALA A 336 42.56 -77.76 -26.08
N VAL A 337 42.45 -76.53 -26.58
CA VAL A 337 42.87 -75.29 -25.89
C VAL A 337 41.79 -74.77 -24.91
N TRP A 338 40.51 -75.01 -25.22
CA TRP A 338 39.37 -74.60 -24.40
C TRP A 338 39.43 -75.13 -22.95
N PHE A 339 39.92 -76.36 -22.76
CA PHE A 339 39.96 -76.99 -21.44
C PHE A 339 40.91 -76.28 -20.46
N THR A 340 41.99 -75.65 -20.95
CA THR A 340 43.00 -74.98 -20.11
C THR A 340 42.63 -73.54 -19.76
N LEU A 341 42.00 -72.79 -20.69
CA LEU A 341 41.50 -71.42 -20.45
C LEU A 341 40.28 -71.37 -19.49
N ARG A 342 39.40 -72.39 -19.53
CA ARG A 342 38.19 -72.47 -18.71
C ARG A 342 38.45 -72.32 -17.20
N ARG A 343 39.55 -72.89 -16.69
CA ARG A 343 39.90 -72.85 -15.26
C ARG A 343 40.47 -71.49 -14.82
N TRP A 344 41.00 -70.71 -15.75
CA TRP A 344 41.65 -69.41 -15.49
C TRP A 344 40.64 -68.25 -15.49
N ILE A 345 39.64 -68.29 -16.38
CA ILE A 345 38.56 -67.30 -16.48
C ILE A 345 37.49 -67.49 -15.39
N GLY A 346 37.20 -68.74 -14.98
CA GLY A 346 36.14 -69.05 -14.03
C GLY A 346 36.31 -68.39 -12.64
N ARG A 347 37.56 -68.16 -12.19
CA ARG A 347 37.83 -67.47 -10.91
C ARG A 347 37.56 -65.97 -10.98
N ALA A 348 37.77 -65.32 -12.14
CA ALA A 348 37.56 -63.89 -12.33
C ALA A 348 36.06 -63.54 -12.38
N ILE A 349 35.27 -64.34 -13.11
CA ILE A 349 33.82 -64.16 -13.24
C ILE A 349 33.10 -64.37 -11.90
N SER A 350 33.51 -65.39 -11.12
CA SER A 350 32.95 -65.63 -9.79
C SER A 350 33.15 -64.46 -8.84
N ASN A 351 34.28 -63.75 -8.94
CA ASN A 351 34.60 -62.60 -8.11
C ASN A 351 33.70 -61.39 -8.42
N ILE A 352 33.50 -61.08 -9.70
CA ILE A 352 32.60 -59.99 -10.14
C ILE A 352 31.14 -60.30 -9.81
N THR A 353 30.70 -61.55 -10.04
CA THR A 353 29.31 -61.96 -9.80
C THR A 353 28.95 -61.94 -8.31
N LEU A 354 29.89 -62.31 -7.43
CA LEU A 354 29.69 -62.27 -5.98
C LEU A 354 29.48 -60.83 -5.48
N HIS A 355 30.28 -59.88 -5.95
CA HIS A 355 30.17 -58.48 -5.54
C HIS A 355 28.97 -57.76 -6.19
N LEU A 356 28.57 -58.16 -7.40
CA LEU A 356 27.27 -57.74 -7.97
C LEU A 356 26.08 -58.25 -7.14
N ASN A 357 26.16 -59.46 -6.59
CA ASN A 357 25.13 -59.97 -5.68
C ASN A 357 25.13 -59.19 -4.35
N GLN A 358 26.31 -58.82 -3.82
CA GLN A 358 26.42 -57.95 -2.65
C GLN A 358 25.80 -56.56 -2.89
N LEU A 359 25.99 -55.98 -4.08
CA LEU A 359 25.31 -54.75 -4.53
C LEU A 359 23.78 -54.88 -4.48
N THR A 360 23.22 -55.99 -4.95
CA THR A 360 21.77 -56.25 -4.87
C THR A 360 21.26 -56.47 -3.44
N GLN A 361 22.15 -56.76 -2.50
CA GLN A 361 21.86 -56.92 -1.07
C GLN A 361 22.13 -55.63 -0.27
N HIS A 362 22.28 -54.48 -0.95
CA HIS A 362 22.53 -53.17 -0.34
C HIS A 362 23.89 -53.06 0.37
N LYS A 363 24.87 -53.90 0.02
CA LYS A 363 26.23 -53.87 0.61
C LYS A 363 27.19 -53.14 -0.33
N LEU A 364 27.50 -51.89 -0.01
CA LEU A 364 28.37 -50.99 -0.78
C LEU A 364 29.75 -50.78 -0.14
N ASN A 365 30.02 -51.43 0.98
CA ASN A 365 31.23 -51.29 1.79
C ASN A 365 32.44 -52.11 1.32
N HIS A 366 32.31 -52.83 0.20
CA HIS A 366 33.37 -53.71 -0.30
C HIS A 366 33.83 -53.27 -1.69
N SER A 367 35.13 -53.01 -1.80
CA SER A 367 35.77 -52.82 -3.09
C SER A 367 36.05 -54.18 -3.75
N ILE A 368 35.74 -54.27 -5.04
CA ILE A 368 35.93 -55.49 -5.81
C ILE A 368 37.43 -55.68 -6.05
N ALA A 369 37.99 -56.78 -5.54
CA ALA A 369 39.40 -57.12 -5.72
C ALA A 369 39.74 -57.38 -7.20
N LEU A 370 40.90 -56.90 -7.66
CA LEU A 370 41.36 -57.04 -9.05
C LEU A 370 41.93 -58.45 -9.31
N VAL A 371 41.06 -59.46 -9.38
CA VAL A 371 41.43 -60.88 -9.55
C VAL A 371 41.14 -61.38 -10.97
N GLY A 372 42.08 -62.10 -11.55
CA GLY A 372 41.95 -62.69 -12.89
C GLY A 372 42.75 -61.92 -13.94
N PRO A 373 42.46 -62.15 -15.23
CA PRO A 373 43.16 -61.46 -16.31
C PRO A 373 42.88 -59.95 -16.29
N GLN A 374 43.82 -59.15 -16.81
CA GLN A 374 43.79 -57.68 -16.77
C GLN A 374 42.47 -57.05 -17.24
N ASP A 375 41.80 -57.64 -18.22
CA ASP A 375 40.51 -57.15 -18.75
C ASP A 375 39.38 -57.23 -17.71
N PHE A 376 39.35 -58.29 -16.89
CA PHE A 376 38.38 -58.44 -15.81
C PHE A 376 38.72 -57.56 -14.60
N GLN A 377 40.00 -57.18 -14.44
CA GLN A 377 40.39 -56.18 -13.45
C GLN A 377 39.84 -54.80 -13.82
N ASN A 378 39.81 -54.44 -15.12
CA ASN A 378 39.21 -53.18 -15.57
C ASN A 378 37.68 -53.10 -15.31
N VAL A 379 36.96 -54.21 -15.50
CA VAL A 379 35.52 -54.29 -15.17
C VAL A 379 35.27 -54.13 -13.67
N ALA A 380 36.09 -54.77 -12.83
CA ALA A 380 36.03 -54.57 -11.39
C ALA A 380 36.31 -53.10 -10.98
N ALA A 381 37.22 -52.41 -11.68
CA ALA A 381 37.50 -50.99 -11.46
C ALA A 381 36.33 -50.07 -11.81
N GLN A 382 35.65 -50.30 -12.94
CA GLN A 382 34.45 -49.53 -13.32
C GLN A 382 33.28 -49.77 -12.36
N LEU A 383 33.10 -51.00 -11.89
CA LEU A 383 32.10 -51.30 -10.86
C LEU A 383 32.40 -50.58 -9.53
N ASN A 384 33.68 -50.47 -9.14
CA ASN A 384 34.06 -49.66 -7.98
C ASN A 384 33.68 -48.17 -8.15
N GLN A 385 33.71 -47.62 -9.37
CA GLN A 385 33.27 -46.24 -9.64
C GLN A 385 31.75 -46.07 -9.47
N VAL A 386 30.96 -47.07 -9.87
CA VAL A 386 29.50 -47.10 -9.65
C VAL A 386 29.16 -47.20 -8.16
N ILE A 387 29.89 -48.04 -7.42
CA ILE A 387 29.78 -48.16 -5.97
C ILE A 387 30.05 -46.79 -5.31
N ALA A 388 31.13 -46.12 -5.71
CA ALA A 388 31.50 -44.80 -5.16
C ALA A 388 30.43 -43.71 -5.44
N SER A 389 29.91 -43.62 -6.67
CA SER A 389 28.88 -42.63 -7.03
C SER A 389 27.54 -42.90 -6.33
N THR A 390 27.17 -44.18 -6.16
CA THR A 390 25.95 -44.57 -5.43
C THR A 390 26.09 -44.26 -3.93
N HIS A 391 27.27 -44.51 -3.36
CA HIS A 391 27.60 -44.15 -1.98
C HIS A 391 27.47 -42.64 -1.75
N GLU A 392 28.05 -41.81 -2.63
CA GLU A 392 27.95 -40.33 -2.54
C GLU A 392 26.50 -39.85 -2.61
N SER A 393 25.69 -40.44 -3.50
CA SER A 393 24.26 -40.10 -3.64
C SER A 393 23.46 -40.45 -2.39
N ILE A 394 23.64 -41.65 -1.82
CA ILE A 394 22.97 -42.07 -0.59
C ILE A 394 23.39 -41.19 0.60
N ALA A 395 24.68 -40.85 0.70
CA ALA A 395 25.18 -39.96 1.73
C ALA A 395 24.57 -38.55 1.63
N LEU A 396 24.43 -38.01 0.42
CA LEU A 396 23.80 -36.71 0.18
C LEU A 396 22.32 -36.70 0.57
N VAL A 397 21.55 -37.72 0.15
CA VAL A 397 20.12 -37.82 0.50
C VAL A 397 19.93 -38.02 2.00
N THR A 398 20.79 -38.79 2.65
CA THR A 398 20.77 -38.97 4.11
C THR A 398 20.98 -37.65 4.85
N ARG A 399 21.96 -36.83 4.42
CA ARG A 399 22.19 -35.49 4.98
C ARG A 399 21.02 -34.53 4.74
N ASN A 400 20.37 -34.62 3.57
CA ASN A 400 19.17 -33.84 3.27
C ASN A 400 17.99 -34.23 4.17
N CYS A 401 17.79 -35.53 4.45
CA CYS A 401 16.76 -36.00 5.38
C CYS A 401 17.00 -35.47 6.79
N GLU A 402 18.25 -35.49 7.27
CA GLU A 402 18.61 -34.92 8.57
C GLU A 402 18.35 -33.41 8.64
N THR A 403 18.67 -32.68 7.56
CA THR A 403 18.38 -31.24 7.44
C THR A 403 16.86 -30.97 7.45
N LEU A 404 16.07 -31.79 6.74
CA LEU A 404 14.61 -31.70 6.75
C LEU A 404 14.03 -31.97 8.13
N TYR A 405 14.51 -32.99 8.83
CA TYR A 405 14.09 -33.32 10.19
C TYR A 405 14.37 -32.16 11.16
N GLN A 406 15.59 -31.60 11.12
CA GLN A 406 15.97 -30.45 11.94
C GLN A 406 15.12 -29.20 11.62
N THR A 407 14.85 -28.96 10.33
CA THR A 407 14.01 -27.83 9.90
C THR A 407 12.56 -28.00 10.35
N ALA A 408 12.04 -29.23 10.33
CA ALA A 408 10.71 -29.55 10.84
C ALA A 408 10.61 -29.34 12.36
N GLU A 409 11.60 -29.79 13.14
CA GLU A 409 11.67 -29.53 14.59
C GLU A 409 11.73 -28.02 14.92
N LEU A 410 12.55 -27.27 14.19
CA LEU A 410 12.62 -25.81 14.33
C LEU A 410 11.28 -25.13 13.99
N SER A 411 10.59 -25.62 12.96
CA SER A 411 9.26 -25.12 12.57
C SER A 411 8.22 -25.45 13.64
N HIS A 412 8.24 -26.66 14.20
CA HIS A 412 7.37 -27.07 15.30
C HIS A 412 7.57 -26.18 16.54
N GLY A 413 8.83 -26.00 16.98
CA GLY A 413 9.15 -25.14 18.12
C GLY A 413 8.75 -23.67 17.88
N SER A 414 8.91 -23.16 16.65
CA SER A 414 8.49 -21.81 16.27
C SER A 414 6.98 -21.63 16.28
N ALA A 415 6.23 -22.63 15.82
CA ALA A 415 4.77 -22.63 15.88
C ALA A 415 4.25 -22.71 17.32
N GLU A 416 4.85 -23.57 18.17
CA GLU A 416 4.47 -23.68 19.59
C GLU A 416 4.70 -22.36 20.34
N GLN A 417 5.84 -21.71 20.10
CA GLN A 417 6.15 -20.41 20.67
C GLN A 417 5.15 -19.34 20.20
N SER A 418 4.83 -19.32 18.90
CA SER A 418 3.84 -18.41 18.35
C SER A 418 2.45 -18.63 18.96
N ASN A 419 2.08 -19.89 19.24
CA ASN A 419 0.81 -20.23 19.88
C ASN A 419 0.74 -19.71 21.33
N LYS A 420 1.85 -19.80 22.08
CA LYS A 420 1.97 -19.20 23.42
C LYS A 420 1.83 -17.67 23.38
N SER A 421 2.50 -17.01 22.43
CA SER A 421 2.38 -15.56 22.22
C SER A 421 0.96 -15.15 21.86
N LEU A 422 0.29 -15.94 21.01
CA LEU A 422 -1.10 -15.70 20.62
C LEU A 422 -2.08 -15.87 21.79
N ALA A 423 -1.84 -16.85 22.67
CA ALA A 423 -2.62 -17.01 23.90
C ALA A 423 -2.47 -15.79 24.83
N ALA A 424 -1.25 -15.27 25.00
CA ALA A 424 -1.00 -14.06 25.77
C ALA A 424 -1.66 -12.82 25.14
N GLN A 425 -1.61 -12.69 23.81
CA GLN A 425 -2.30 -11.62 23.07
C GLN A 425 -3.81 -11.68 23.29
N ASN A 426 -4.43 -12.86 23.19
CA ASN A 426 -5.87 -13.03 23.43
C ASN A 426 -6.26 -12.64 24.87
N GLN A 427 -5.42 -12.99 25.85
CA GLN A 427 -5.66 -12.56 27.23
C GLN A 427 -5.58 -11.03 27.37
N ALA A 428 -4.62 -10.37 26.69
CA ALA A 428 -4.52 -8.93 26.67
C ALA A 428 -5.74 -8.26 26.01
N LEU A 429 -6.26 -8.84 24.92
CA LEU A 429 -7.48 -8.36 24.25
C LEU A 429 -8.71 -8.46 25.14
N LEU A 430 -8.87 -9.54 25.92
CA LEU A 430 -9.95 -9.67 26.90
C LEU A 430 -9.89 -8.55 27.96
N SER A 431 -8.69 -8.25 28.47
CA SER A 431 -8.47 -7.15 29.40
C SER A 431 -8.76 -5.78 28.77
N MET A 432 -8.38 -5.58 27.51
CA MET A 432 -8.73 -4.37 26.76
C MET A 432 -10.24 -4.22 26.61
N ALA A 433 -10.95 -5.28 26.22
CA ALA A 433 -12.41 -5.25 26.10
C ALA A 433 -13.09 -4.89 27.42
N ALA A 434 -12.62 -5.42 28.55
CA ALA A 434 -13.12 -5.04 29.87
C ALA A 434 -12.87 -3.55 30.17
N THR A 435 -11.68 -3.04 29.83
CA THR A 435 -11.30 -1.63 30.02
C THR A 435 -12.14 -0.69 29.15
N ILE A 436 -12.44 -1.10 27.91
CA ILE A 436 -13.32 -0.36 27.00
C ILE A 436 -14.74 -0.27 27.55
N ASN A 437 -15.30 -1.38 28.06
CA ASN A 437 -16.61 -1.36 28.71
C ASN A 437 -16.64 -0.40 29.91
N GLN A 438 -15.55 -0.36 30.69
CA GLN A 438 -15.43 0.56 31.81
C GLN A 438 -15.31 2.02 31.33
N LEU A 439 -14.56 2.29 30.26
CA LEU A 439 -14.48 3.61 29.62
C LEU A 439 -15.86 4.07 29.11
N GLU A 440 -16.63 3.19 28.46
CA GLU A 440 -17.99 3.52 28.01
C GLU A 440 -18.94 3.86 29.16
N ALA A 441 -18.76 3.22 30.32
CA ALA A 441 -19.51 3.56 31.53
C ALA A 441 -19.10 4.95 32.04
N SER A 442 -17.79 5.23 32.14
CA SER A 442 -17.27 6.53 32.58
C SER A 442 -17.65 7.67 31.63
N ILE A 443 -17.65 7.45 30.32
CA ILE A 443 -18.09 8.44 29.32
C ILE A 443 -19.57 8.78 29.54
N ARG A 444 -20.42 7.78 29.78
CA ARG A 444 -21.84 8.00 30.08
C ARG A 444 -22.04 8.78 31.38
N GLU A 445 -21.25 8.48 32.40
CA GLU A 445 -21.27 9.20 33.67
C GLU A 445 -20.84 10.67 33.49
N ILE A 446 -19.75 10.92 32.77
CA ILE A 446 -19.27 12.28 32.46
C ILE A 446 -20.33 13.07 31.67
N ALA A 447 -20.99 12.44 30.69
CA ALA A 447 -22.07 13.07 29.95
C ALA A 447 -23.25 13.46 30.87
N GLY A 448 -23.64 12.57 31.79
CA GLY A 448 -24.66 12.84 32.80
C GLY A 448 -24.28 14.02 33.71
N VAL A 449 -23.10 13.96 34.32
CA VAL A 449 -22.59 15.02 35.20
C VAL A 449 -22.45 16.36 34.48
N SER A 450 -22.05 16.36 33.20
CA SER A 450 -21.95 17.57 32.39
C SER A 450 -23.33 18.18 32.14
N ASN A 451 -24.34 17.35 31.84
CA ASN A 451 -25.71 17.81 31.65
C ASN A 451 -26.31 18.38 32.95
N ASP A 452 -26.06 17.73 34.09
CA ASP A 452 -26.49 18.22 35.40
C ASP A 452 -25.79 19.55 35.73
N SER A 453 -24.47 19.65 35.50
CA SER A 453 -23.70 20.88 35.69
C SER A 453 -24.18 22.03 34.79
N PHE A 454 -24.66 21.73 33.58
CA PHE A 454 -25.27 22.71 32.70
C PHE A 454 -26.58 23.26 33.30
N ASN A 455 -27.44 22.38 33.82
CA ASN A 455 -28.70 22.77 34.45
C ASN A 455 -28.46 23.58 35.72
N ASP A 456 -27.53 23.15 36.59
CA ASP A 456 -27.12 23.89 37.79
C ASP A 456 -26.61 25.29 37.44
N SER A 457 -25.87 25.42 36.33
CA SER A 457 -25.40 26.72 35.83
C SER A 457 -26.56 27.60 35.36
N VAL A 458 -27.60 27.03 34.75
CA VAL A 458 -28.80 27.78 34.35
C VAL A 458 -29.55 28.29 35.59
N GLU A 459 -29.75 27.44 36.59
CA GLU A 459 -30.41 27.83 37.84
C GLU A 459 -29.62 28.89 38.61
N ALA A 460 -28.28 28.73 38.69
CA ALA A 460 -27.41 29.73 39.31
C ALA A 460 -27.47 31.10 38.61
N ALA A 461 -27.57 31.13 37.27
CA ALA A 461 -27.73 32.37 36.52
C ALA A 461 -29.09 33.05 36.81
N GLU A 462 -30.16 32.24 36.92
CA GLU A 462 -31.49 32.74 37.28
C GLU A 462 -31.50 33.33 38.69
N HIS A 463 -30.91 32.64 39.67
CA HIS A 463 -30.75 33.14 41.03
C HIS A 463 -29.91 34.42 41.09
N SER A 464 -28.82 34.52 40.33
CA SER A 464 -28.00 35.73 40.27
C SER A 464 -28.80 36.91 39.68
N THR A 465 -29.55 36.67 38.61
CA THR A 465 -30.44 37.67 37.99
C THR A 465 -31.52 38.15 38.98
N GLN A 466 -32.12 37.22 39.71
CA GLN A 466 -33.09 37.55 40.75
C GLN A 466 -32.45 38.33 41.91
N GLY A 467 -31.22 38.01 42.29
CA GLY A 467 -30.42 38.76 43.27
C GLY A 467 -30.20 40.22 42.85
N VAL A 468 -29.80 40.46 41.60
CA VAL A 468 -29.67 41.81 41.01
C VAL A 468 -30.99 42.58 41.07
N LYS A 469 -32.11 41.90 40.79
CA LYS A 469 -33.44 42.53 40.87
C LYS A 469 -33.81 42.94 42.29
N VAL A 470 -33.59 42.06 43.28
CA VAL A 470 -33.90 42.33 44.69
C VAL A 470 -33.04 43.47 45.23
N ILE A 471 -31.74 43.50 44.93
CA ILE A 471 -30.87 44.58 45.39
C ILE A 471 -31.20 45.92 44.73
N GLY A 472 -31.61 45.91 43.45
CA GLY A 472 -32.12 47.10 42.76
C GLY A 472 -33.40 47.67 43.41
N GLN A 473 -34.32 46.79 43.83
CA GLN A 473 -35.49 47.20 44.61
C GLN A 473 -35.10 47.78 45.99
N ASN A 474 -34.08 47.22 46.64
CA ASN A 474 -33.57 47.74 47.91
C ASN A 474 -32.96 49.14 47.75
N GLN A 475 -32.19 49.38 46.69
CA GLN A 475 -31.66 50.70 46.36
C GLN A 475 -32.78 51.73 46.17
N GLN A 476 -33.87 51.37 45.47
CA GLN A 476 -35.04 52.25 45.31
C GLN A 476 -35.71 52.57 46.67
N ARG A 477 -35.81 51.58 47.57
CA ARG A 477 -36.35 51.78 48.92
C ARG A 477 -35.48 52.70 49.77
N LEU A 478 -34.16 52.53 49.73
CA LEU A 478 -33.21 53.41 50.42
C LEU A 478 -33.27 54.84 49.87
N GLN A 479 -33.39 55.02 48.54
CA GLN A 479 -33.56 56.34 47.94
C GLN A 479 -34.86 57.03 48.40
N ALA A 480 -35.96 56.28 48.55
CA ALA A 480 -37.21 56.80 49.09
C ALA A 480 -37.09 57.15 50.59
N LEU A 481 -36.31 56.39 51.34
CA LEU A 481 -36.00 56.68 52.74
C LEU A 481 -35.20 57.98 52.88
N GLU A 482 -34.23 58.25 52.00
CA GLU A 482 -33.49 59.52 51.95
C GLU A 482 -34.40 60.72 51.77
N ASN A 483 -35.36 60.61 50.84
CA ASN A 483 -36.36 61.67 50.66
C ASN A 483 -37.18 61.89 51.95
N THR A 484 -37.53 60.82 52.66
CA THR A 484 -38.31 60.89 53.92
C THR A 484 -37.50 61.50 55.06
N LEU A 485 -36.21 61.17 55.18
CA LEU A 485 -35.31 61.75 56.17
C LEU A 485 -35.07 63.24 55.90
N SER A 486 -34.92 63.63 54.64
CA SER A 486 -34.81 65.05 54.24
C SER A 486 -36.04 65.87 54.66
N VAL A 487 -37.25 65.31 54.50
CA VAL A 487 -38.49 65.94 54.99
C VAL A 487 -38.50 66.07 56.52
N ASN A 488 -38.07 65.04 57.25
CA ASN A 488 -37.98 65.09 58.71
C ASN A 488 -36.97 66.13 59.21
N GLU A 489 -35.82 66.27 58.54
CA GLU A 489 -34.82 67.29 58.87
C GLU A 489 -35.41 68.70 58.72
N ALA A 490 -36.12 68.96 57.61
CA ALA A 490 -36.79 70.23 57.38
C ALA A 490 -37.84 70.54 58.46
N ALA A 491 -38.66 69.55 58.84
CA ALA A 491 -39.66 69.70 59.90
C ALA A 491 -39.02 69.97 61.28
N MET A 492 -37.89 69.33 61.59
CA MET A 492 -37.14 69.60 62.83
C MET A 492 -36.50 70.99 62.85
N SER A 493 -36.02 71.46 61.69
CA SER A 493 -35.51 72.83 61.54
C SER A 493 -36.62 73.86 61.79
N GLU A 494 -37.80 73.63 61.21
CA GLU A 494 -38.98 74.49 61.42
C GLU A 494 -39.42 74.48 62.89
N LEU A 495 -39.48 73.31 63.54
CA LEU A 495 -39.81 73.20 64.96
C LEU A 495 -38.84 74.02 65.83
N ASN A 496 -37.54 73.92 65.57
CA ASN A 496 -36.52 74.66 66.31
C ASN A 496 -36.70 76.19 66.15
N GLN A 497 -37.04 76.66 64.94
CA GLN A 497 -37.38 78.06 64.71
C GLN A 497 -38.62 78.48 65.50
N ARG A 498 -39.72 77.71 65.43
CA ARG A 498 -40.96 78.00 66.16
C ARG A 498 -40.77 78.04 67.67
N VAL A 499 -40.04 77.08 68.23
CA VAL A 499 -39.73 77.04 69.67
C VAL A 499 -38.88 78.24 70.09
N THR A 500 -37.92 78.66 69.26
CA THR A 500 -37.12 79.86 69.51
C THR A 500 -37.99 81.13 69.56
N SER A 501 -38.91 81.29 68.61
CA SER A 501 -39.86 82.43 68.61
C SER A 501 -40.80 82.41 69.82
N ILE A 502 -41.25 81.23 70.26
CA ILE A 502 -42.06 81.11 71.49
C ILE A 502 -41.25 81.51 72.71
N ARG A 503 -39.97 81.10 72.80
CA ARG A 503 -39.08 81.49 73.91
C ARG A 503 -38.94 83.00 74.01
N GLU A 504 -38.75 83.70 72.89
CA GLU A 504 -38.69 85.17 72.86
C GLU A 504 -39.98 85.83 73.39
N MET A 505 -41.15 85.29 73.02
CA MET A 505 -42.43 85.75 73.55
C MET A 505 -42.56 85.50 75.06
N VAL A 506 -42.15 84.33 75.54
CA VAL A 506 -42.19 83.97 76.97
C VAL A 506 -41.26 84.84 77.80
N ASP A 507 -40.07 85.17 77.29
CA ASP A 507 -39.13 86.09 77.95
C ASP A 507 -39.70 87.52 78.02
N MET A 508 -40.40 87.97 76.98
CA MET A 508 -41.15 89.23 77.02
C MET A 508 -42.24 89.23 78.10
N ILE A 509 -43.04 88.15 78.21
CA ILE A 509 -44.08 88.02 79.23
C ILE A 509 -43.47 87.99 80.64
N SER A 510 -42.36 87.27 80.82
CA SER A 510 -41.61 87.25 82.08
C SER A 510 -41.16 88.67 82.48
N GLY A 511 -40.63 89.45 81.52
CA GLY A 511 -40.25 90.84 81.76
C GLY A 511 -41.44 91.75 82.11
N ILE A 512 -42.61 91.53 81.50
CA ILE A 512 -43.85 92.23 81.85
C ILE A 512 -44.30 91.85 83.26
N ALA A 513 -44.26 90.56 83.62
CA ALA A 513 -44.62 90.07 84.95
C ALA A 513 -43.70 90.66 86.04
N ASP A 514 -42.39 90.69 85.81
CA ASP A 514 -41.42 91.27 86.74
C ASP A 514 -41.64 92.79 86.89
N SER A 515 -41.90 93.50 85.80
CA SER A 515 -42.26 94.93 85.82
C SER A 515 -43.58 95.17 86.58
N THR A 516 -44.56 94.30 86.40
CA THR A 516 -45.86 94.37 87.09
C THR A 516 -45.71 94.06 88.58
N ASN A 517 -44.85 93.11 88.95
CA ASN A 517 -44.52 92.79 90.34
C ASN A 517 -43.84 93.98 91.05
N LEU A 518 -42.92 94.66 90.37
CA LEU A 518 -42.29 95.89 90.89
C LEU A 518 -43.28 97.05 91.02
N LEU A 519 -44.17 97.24 90.02
CA LEU A 519 -45.24 98.24 90.09
C LEU A 519 -46.20 97.97 91.26
N ALA A 520 -46.61 96.71 91.44
CA ALA A 520 -47.47 96.28 92.52
C ALA A 520 -46.80 96.41 93.89
N LEU A 521 -45.50 96.13 93.99
CA LEU A 521 -44.71 96.37 95.21
C LEU A 521 -44.68 97.87 95.56
N ASN A 522 -44.40 98.73 94.58
CA ASN A 522 -44.42 100.18 94.79
C ASN A 522 -45.81 100.68 95.22
N ALA A 523 -46.88 100.14 94.61
CA ALA A 523 -48.26 100.45 95.00
C ALA A 523 -48.60 99.97 96.42
N ALA A 524 -48.14 98.77 96.82
CA ALA A 524 -48.33 98.24 98.17
C ALA A 524 -47.59 99.07 99.23
N ILE A 525 -46.36 99.53 98.92
CA ILE A 525 -45.58 100.44 99.77
C ILE A 525 -46.33 101.76 99.96
N GLU A 526 -46.83 102.37 98.88
CA GLU A 526 -47.54 103.65 98.96
C GLU A 526 -48.92 103.51 99.64
N ALA A 527 -49.60 102.37 99.46
CA ALA A 527 -50.83 102.04 100.17
C ALA A 527 -50.61 101.86 101.68
N ALA A 528 -49.50 101.22 102.10
CA ALA A 528 -49.11 101.13 103.51
C ALA A 528 -48.76 102.51 104.10
N ARG A 529 -48.19 103.40 103.28
CA ARG A 529 -47.86 104.79 103.65
C ARG A 529 -49.09 105.66 103.89
N ALA A 530 -50.21 105.37 103.23
CA ALA A 530 -51.50 106.07 103.38
C ALA A 530 -52.34 105.63 104.60
N GLY A 531 -51.90 104.63 105.38
CA GLY A 531 -52.59 104.18 106.60
C GLY A 531 -53.98 103.57 106.35
N GLU A 532 -54.96 103.84 107.22
CA GLU A 532 -56.32 103.26 107.13
C GLU A 532 -57.05 103.56 105.80
N GLN A 533 -56.73 104.68 105.13
CA GLN A 533 -57.33 105.06 103.83
C GLN A 533 -56.79 104.22 102.66
N GLY A 534 -55.58 103.64 102.79
CA GLY A 534 -54.92 102.85 101.75
C GLY A 534 -55.26 101.36 101.78
N ARG A 535 -56.05 100.90 102.76
CA ARG A 535 -56.22 99.47 103.07
C ARG A 535 -56.86 98.67 101.94
N GLY A 536 -57.82 99.24 101.21
CA GLY A 536 -58.41 98.62 100.01
C GLY A 536 -57.42 98.52 98.83
N PHE A 537 -56.59 99.54 98.64
CA PHE A 537 -55.54 99.55 97.61
C PHE A 537 -54.41 98.58 97.94
N ALA A 538 -54.05 98.41 99.22
CA ALA A 538 -53.05 97.44 99.66
C ALA A 538 -53.46 96.01 99.30
N VAL A 539 -54.73 95.63 99.50
CA VAL A 539 -55.25 94.30 99.13
C VAL A 539 -55.19 94.06 97.63
N VAL A 540 -55.55 95.06 96.81
CA VAL A 540 -55.45 94.95 95.35
C VAL A 540 -53.99 94.88 94.90
N ALA A 541 -53.10 95.67 95.50
CA ALA A 541 -51.67 95.64 95.18
C ALA A 541 -51.03 94.29 95.54
N ASP A 542 -51.37 93.70 96.69
CA ASP A 542 -50.91 92.35 97.07
C ASP A 542 -51.46 91.27 96.14
N GLU A 543 -52.72 91.36 95.70
CA GLU A 543 -53.29 90.40 94.74
C GLU A 543 -52.64 90.53 93.35
N VAL A 544 -52.38 91.76 92.86
CA VAL A 544 -51.64 91.99 91.61
C VAL A 544 -50.19 91.50 91.73
N ARG A 545 -49.54 91.71 92.88
CA ARG A 545 -48.19 91.22 93.15
C ARG A 545 -48.13 89.69 93.11
N LYS A 546 -49.12 89.03 93.73
CA LYS A 546 -49.28 87.58 93.69
C LYS A 546 -49.51 87.08 92.26
N LEU A 547 -50.40 87.72 91.50
CA LEU A 547 -50.67 87.37 90.09
C LEU A 547 -49.42 87.52 89.21
N ALA A 548 -48.66 88.60 89.41
CA ALA A 548 -47.40 88.85 88.70
C ALA A 548 -46.32 87.81 89.06
N SER A 549 -46.20 87.45 90.35
CA SER A 549 -45.31 86.38 90.80
C SER A 549 -45.72 85.01 90.25
N ASP A 550 -47.02 84.69 90.22
CA ASP A 550 -47.54 83.45 89.65
C ASP A 550 -47.30 83.42 88.14
N THR A 551 -47.45 84.56 87.44
CA THR A 551 -47.15 84.69 86.01
C THR A 551 -45.66 84.45 85.73
N SER A 552 -44.76 85.07 86.50
CA SER A 552 -43.30 84.88 86.38
C SER A 552 -42.88 83.42 86.64
N LYS A 553 -43.54 82.76 87.60
CA LYS A 553 -43.38 81.32 87.86
C LYS A 553 -43.84 80.46 86.67
N GLN A 554 -45.00 80.77 86.08
CA GLN A 554 -45.49 80.03 84.91
C GLN A 554 -44.62 80.25 83.67
N THR A 555 -44.14 81.48 83.42
CA THR A 555 -43.20 81.73 82.31
C THR A 555 -41.88 80.99 82.51
N THR A 556 -41.42 80.83 83.75
CA THR A 556 -40.24 80.00 84.06
C THR A 556 -40.50 78.53 83.74
N ASN A 557 -41.64 77.96 84.16
CA ASN A 557 -42.02 76.59 83.80
C ASN A 557 -42.12 76.40 82.27
N ILE A 558 -42.71 77.36 81.54
CA ILE A 558 -42.78 77.30 80.07
C ILE A 558 -41.37 77.36 79.46
N ARG A 559 -40.48 78.21 79.98
CA ARG A 559 -39.08 78.31 79.52
C ARG A 559 -38.36 76.98 79.68
N ASP A 560 -38.51 76.31 80.82
CA ASP A 560 -37.92 75.00 81.07
C ASP A 560 -38.46 73.95 80.07
N MET A 561 -39.77 73.93 79.84
CA MET A 561 -40.40 73.05 78.85
C MET A 561 -39.95 73.35 77.41
N MET A 562 -39.73 74.62 77.05
CA MET A 562 -39.18 75.00 75.75
C MET A 562 -37.71 74.54 75.60
N ASN A 563 -36.90 74.65 76.66
CA ASN A 563 -35.53 74.14 76.66
C ASN A 563 -35.51 72.61 76.50
N GLU A 564 -36.43 71.89 77.14
CA GLU A 564 -36.62 70.45 76.93
C GLU A 564 -37.01 70.13 75.47
N LEU A 565 -37.91 70.91 74.86
CA LEU A 565 -38.29 70.76 73.45
C LEU A 565 -37.13 71.01 72.48
N VAL A 566 -36.32 72.06 72.70
CA VAL A 566 -35.11 72.32 71.89
C VAL A 566 -34.12 71.16 72.02
N ASN A 567 -33.89 70.67 73.23
CA ASN A 567 -33.02 69.54 73.48
C ASN A 567 -33.53 68.26 72.78
N ALA A 568 -34.84 67.99 72.85
CA ALA A 568 -35.47 66.86 72.16
C ALA A 568 -35.39 66.97 70.63
N ALA A 569 -35.62 68.17 70.07
CA ALA A 569 -35.47 68.42 68.63
C ALA A 569 -34.01 68.26 68.18
N THR A 570 -33.04 68.73 68.97
CA THR A 570 -31.61 68.60 68.67
C THR A 570 -31.18 67.13 68.67
N LYS A 571 -31.60 66.34 69.66
CA LYS A 571 -31.37 64.90 69.71
C LYS A 571 -31.99 64.18 68.51
N SER A 572 -33.22 64.55 68.14
CA SER A 572 -33.92 63.98 66.98
C SER A 572 -33.18 64.27 65.67
N ARG A 573 -32.70 65.51 65.48
CA ARG A 573 -31.89 65.90 64.32
C ARG A 573 -30.58 65.10 64.26
N GLN A 574 -29.91 64.90 65.40
CA GLN A 574 -28.68 64.10 65.44
C GLN A 574 -28.95 62.64 65.03
N ALA A 575 -30.05 62.04 65.50
CA ALA A 575 -30.45 60.70 65.10
C ALA A 575 -30.80 60.58 63.60
N VAL A 576 -31.40 61.62 63.01
CA VAL A 576 -31.66 61.70 61.56
C VAL A 576 -30.35 61.76 60.76
N GLU A 577 -29.39 62.58 61.19
CA GLU A 577 -28.08 62.68 60.51
C GLU A 577 -27.28 61.38 60.60
N GLU A 578 -27.34 60.68 61.73
CA GLU A 578 -26.73 59.36 61.91
C GLU A 578 -27.41 58.30 61.02
N SER A 579 -28.75 58.32 60.95
CA SER A 579 -29.52 57.45 60.04
C SER A 579 -29.16 57.68 58.57
N ARG A 580 -28.89 58.94 58.19
CA ARG A 580 -28.46 59.29 56.83
C ARG A 580 -27.08 58.72 56.51
N LYS A 581 -26.12 58.82 57.43
CA LYS A 581 -24.78 58.21 57.26
C LYS A 581 -24.88 56.70 57.06
N GLU A 582 -25.67 56.02 57.89
CA GLU A 582 -25.89 54.58 57.77
C GLU A 582 -26.53 54.20 56.43
N MET A 583 -27.45 55.01 55.93
CA MET A 583 -28.08 54.78 54.62
C MET A 583 -27.11 54.97 53.45
N VAL A 584 -26.21 55.97 53.49
CA VAL A 584 -25.17 56.13 52.48
C VAL A 584 -24.27 54.89 52.44
N SER A 585 -23.87 54.38 53.61
CA SER A 585 -23.15 53.12 53.72
C SER A 585 -23.96 51.95 53.14
N ALA A 586 -25.25 51.86 53.45
CA ALA A 586 -26.13 50.80 52.93
C ALA A 586 -26.32 50.86 51.40
N LEU A 587 -26.36 52.06 50.81
CA LEU A 587 -26.38 52.25 49.35
C LEU A 587 -25.08 51.78 48.71
N GLN A 588 -23.93 52.13 49.30
CA GLN A 588 -22.63 51.66 48.82
C GLN A 588 -22.52 50.12 48.90
N SER A 589 -22.86 49.52 50.04
CA SER A 589 -22.89 48.06 50.18
C SER A 589 -23.85 47.40 49.20
N SER A 590 -24.99 48.03 48.89
CA SER A 590 -25.92 47.52 47.88
C SER A 590 -25.31 47.50 46.47
N GLU A 591 -24.51 48.51 46.11
CA GLU A 591 -23.82 48.53 44.80
C GLU A 591 -22.70 47.48 44.74
N GLU A 592 -21.97 47.28 45.84
CA GLU A 592 -20.96 46.21 45.94
C GLU A 592 -21.59 44.81 45.80
N VAL A 593 -22.75 44.58 46.44
CA VAL A 593 -23.52 43.33 46.30
C VAL A 593 -23.99 43.13 44.86
N LYS A 594 -24.51 44.18 44.21
CA LYS A 594 -24.91 44.14 42.81
C LYS A 594 -23.74 43.79 41.88
N SER A 595 -22.58 44.42 42.08
CA SER A 595 -21.35 44.11 41.35
C SER A 595 -20.94 42.64 41.51
N THR A 596 -21.04 42.12 42.74
CA THR A 596 -20.76 40.71 43.04
C THR A 596 -21.68 39.76 42.29
N PHE A 597 -22.99 40.04 42.23
CA PHE A 597 -23.92 39.21 41.45
C PHE A 597 -23.63 39.24 39.93
N MET A 598 -23.22 40.38 39.37
CA MET A 598 -22.79 40.46 37.97
C MET A 598 -21.52 39.65 37.70
N GLN A 599 -20.57 39.63 38.64
CA GLN A 599 -19.37 38.79 38.55
C GLN A 599 -19.72 37.30 38.62
N ILE A 600 -20.66 36.92 39.49
CA ILE A 600 -21.18 35.54 39.57
C ILE A 600 -21.82 35.13 38.24
N GLU A 601 -22.66 35.98 37.65
CA GLU A 601 -23.29 35.71 36.35
C GLU A 601 -22.25 35.46 35.25
N SER A 602 -21.20 36.29 35.19
CA SER A 602 -20.08 36.11 34.27
C SER A 602 -19.35 34.77 34.50
N ALA A 603 -19.03 34.44 35.75
CA ALA A 603 -18.39 33.18 36.10
C ALA A 603 -19.24 31.97 35.71
N VAL A 604 -20.55 32.02 35.94
CA VAL A 604 -21.52 30.99 35.53
C VAL A 604 -21.58 30.85 34.01
N SER A 605 -21.54 31.95 33.25
CA SER A 605 -21.45 31.92 31.79
C SER A 605 -20.18 31.22 31.28
N HIS A 606 -19.04 31.46 31.94
CA HIS A 606 -17.80 30.74 31.65
C HIS A 606 -17.90 29.24 31.96
N ILE A 607 -18.54 28.86 33.08
CA ILE A 607 -18.79 27.45 33.41
C ILE A 607 -19.61 26.79 32.31
N ARG A 608 -20.71 27.42 31.88
CA ARG A 608 -21.58 26.89 30.81
C ARG A 608 -20.81 26.65 29.50
N THR A 609 -19.95 27.58 29.11
CA THR A 609 -19.09 27.42 27.92
C THR A 609 -18.13 26.24 28.09
N ARG A 610 -17.52 26.05 29.27
CA ARG A 610 -16.63 24.91 29.53
C ARG A 610 -17.37 23.58 29.55
N VAL A 611 -18.58 23.53 30.08
CA VAL A 611 -19.44 22.35 30.06
C VAL A 611 -19.79 21.94 28.63
N ALA A 612 -20.06 22.91 27.74
CA ALA A 612 -20.27 22.62 26.31
C ALA A 612 -19.03 21.96 25.67
N LEU A 613 -17.83 22.50 25.93
CA LEU A 613 -16.58 21.90 25.46
C LEU A 613 -16.35 20.49 26.01
N ILE A 614 -16.68 20.23 27.27
CA ILE A 614 -16.61 18.87 27.86
C ILE A 614 -17.58 17.93 27.16
N THR A 615 -18.79 18.40 26.84
CA THR A 615 -19.80 17.60 26.13
C THR A 615 -19.30 17.20 24.74
N ASP A 616 -18.74 18.15 23.99
CA ASP A 616 -18.15 17.90 22.67
C ASP A 616 -17.00 16.89 22.74
N ALA A 617 -16.08 17.08 23.70
CA ALA A 617 -14.96 16.16 23.92
C ALA A 617 -15.43 14.76 24.35
N THR A 618 -16.52 14.66 25.11
CA THR A 618 -17.11 13.40 25.56
C THR A 618 -17.72 12.64 24.38
N GLU A 619 -18.39 13.32 23.44
CA GLU A 619 -18.93 12.67 22.24
C GLU A 619 -17.81 12.24 21.27
N GLU A 620 -16.70 12.97 21.21
CA GLU A 620 -15.50 12.52 20.50
C GLU A 620 -14.87 11.28 21.15
N GLN A 621 -14.71 11.27 22.47
CA GLN A 621 -14.21 10.09 23.22
C GLN A 621 -15.09 8.87 23.03
N LYS A 622 -16.42 9.05 22.98
CA LYS A 622 -17.38 7.97 22.71
C LYS A 622 -17.16 7.36 21.33
N ARG A 623 -16.98 8.18 20.29
CA ARG A 623 -16.67 7.71 18.93
C ARG A 623 -15.34 6.97 18.88
N ALA A 624 -14.29 7.55 19.47
CA ALA A 624 -12.98 6.90 19.54
C ALA A 624 -13.03 5.56 20.29
N THR A 625 -13.81 5.46 21.36
CA THR A 625 -13.97 4.22 22.13
C THR A 625 -14.67 3.14 21.32
N ALA A 626 -15.69 3.51 20.52
CA ALA A 626 -16.36 2.58 19.60
C ALA A 626 -15.41 2.04 18.52
N ASP A 627 -14.57 2.91 17.93
CA ASP A 627 -13.56 2.52 16.94
C ASP A 627 -12.53 1.56 17.55
N VAL A 628 -12.06 1.84 18.77
CA VAL A 628 -11.13 0.95 19.49
C VAL A 628 -11.79 -0.40 19.82
N SER A 629 -13.07 -0.41 20.21
CA SER A 629 -13.84 -1.63 20.45
C SER A 629 -13.91 -2.51 19.20
N GLN A 630 -14.21 -1.90 18.05
CA GLN A 630 -14.23 -2.60 16.76
C GLN A 630 -12.85 -3.14 16.38
N ALA A 631 -11.79 -2.37 16.58
CA ALA A 631 -10.42 -2.81 16.32
C ALA A 631 -10.03 -4.01 17.20
N VAL A 632 -10.39 -4.01 18.48
CA VAL A 632 -10.16 -5.14 19.40
C VAL A 632 -10.89 -6.41 18.93
N ALA A 633 -12.14 -6.28 18.49
CA ALA A 633 -12.90 -7.41 17.95
C ALA A 633 -12.24 -8.00 16.69
N GLN A 634 -11.79 -7.13 15.77
CA GLN A 634 -11.11 -7.57 14.55
C GLN A 634 -9.77 -8.25 14.83
N ILE A 635 -8.98 -7.74 15.79
CA ILE A 635 -7.72 -8.39 16.20
C ILE A 635 -8.01 -9.75 16.84
N SER A 636 -9.10 -9.88 17.60
CA SER A 636 -9.51 -11.16 18.19
C SER A 636 -9.87 -12.20 17.12
N GLU A 637 -10.61 -11.80 16.08
CA GLU A 637 -10.93 -12.66 14.94
C GLU A 637 -9.66 -13.08 14.17
N GLN A 638 -8.77 -12.13 13.88
CA GLN A 638 -7.48 -12.41 13.25
C GLN A 638 -6.62 -13.35 14.10
N GLY A 639 -6.70 -13.24 15.42
CA GLY A 639 -6.06 -14.16 16.35
C GLY A 639 -6.59 -15.59 16.23
N GLN A 640 -7.90 -15.78 16.04
CA GLN A 640 -8.48 -17.11 15.80
C GLN A 640 -8.04 -17.73 14.48
N GLU A 641 -7.93 -16.92 13.41
CA GLU A 641 -7.40 -17.38 12.12
C GLU A 641 -5.93 -17.79 12.25
N THR A 642 -5.12 -16.97 12.93
CA THR A 642 -3.70 -17.25 13.18
C THR A 642 -3.54 -18.54 13.96
N LYS A 643 -4.42 -18.82 14.93
CA LYS A 643 -4.42 -20.09 15.66
C LYS A 643 -4.61 -21.29 14.72
N ARG A 644 -5.60 -21.22 13.81
CA ARG A 644 -5.87 -22.29 12.83
C ARG A 644 -4.66 -22.52 11.91
N GLN A 645 -3.98 -21.46 11.50
CA GLN A 645 -2.76 -21.56 10.68
C GLN A 645 -1.60 -22.21 11.44
N LEU A 646 -1.42 -21.86 12.72
CA LEU A 646 -0.41 -22.47 13.58
C LEU A 646 -0.66 -23.96 13.81
N ASP A 647 -1.92 -24.36 14.04
CA ASP A 647 -2.30 -25.77 14.20
C ASP A 647 -1.97 -26.58 12.93
N ALA A 648 -2.27 -26.03 11.74
CA ALA A 648 -1.91 -26.66 10.46
C ALA A 648 -0.40 -26.73 10.20
N MET A 649 0.35 -25.72 10.66
CA MET A 649 1.81 -25.68 10.56
C MET A 649 2.47 -26.72 11.48
N LEU A 650 1.93 -26.93 12.69
CA LEU A 650 2.37 -27.98 13.60
C LEU A 650 2.18 -29.37 12.96
N GLU A 651 0.99 -29.63 12.40
CA GLU A 651 0.70 -30.89 11.70
C GLU A 651 1.65 -31.11 10.50
N SER A 652 1.88 -30.06 9.71
CA SER A 652 2.78 -30.13 8.55
C SER A 652 4.23 -30.41 8.97
N ALA A 653 4.70 -29.77 10.05
CA ALA A 653 6.03 -30.01 10.59
C ALA A 653 6.18 -31.46 11.08
N GLU A 654 5.19 -32.00 11.79
CA GLU A 654 5.18 -33.41 12.22
C GLU A 654 5.21 -34.37 11.02
N GLN A 655 4.44 -34.08 9.97
CA GLN A 655 4.45 -34.88 8.73
C GLN A 655 5.82 -34.86 8.04
N VAL A 656 6.46 -33.69 7.91
CA VAL A 656 7.79 -33.57 7.31
C VAL A 656 8.84 -34.31 8.13
N ALA A 657 8.83 -34.16 9.46
CA ALA A 657 9.72 -34.89 10.35
C ALA A 657 9.54 -36.42 10.21
N SER A 658 8.29 -36.89 10.14
CA SER A 658 7.96 -38.30 9.94
C SER A 658 8.45 -38.84 8.59
N ILE A 659 8.22 -38.10 7.49
CA ILE A 659 8.70 -38.48 6.14
C ILE A 659 10.23 -38.52 6.11
N ALA A 660 10.89 -37.50 6.64
CA ALA A 660 12.34 -37.43 6.70
C ALA A 660 12.93 -38.61 7.51
N GLY A 661 12.34 -38.92 8.67
CA GLY A 661 12.72 -40.07 9.49
C GLY A 661 12.51 -41.40 8.77
N HIS A 662 11.40 -41.55 8.03
CA HIS A 662 11.13 -42.76 7.25
C HIS A 662 12.12 -42.94 6.08
N GLN A 663 12.41 -41.87 5.34
CA GLN A 663 13.42 -41.89 4.26
C GLN A 663 14.81 -42.21 4.80
N GLN A 664 15.20 -41.61 5.93
CA GLN A 664 16.46 -41.92 6.59
C GLN A 664 16.53 -43.40 7.00
N ALA A 665 15.47 -43.96 7.59
CA ALA A 665 15.40 -45.38 7.95
C ALA A 665 15.49 -46.32 6.72
N MET A 666 14.91 -45.92 5.59
CA MET A 666 15.03 -46.67 4.33
C MET A 666 16.46 -46.65 3.77
N LEU A 667 17.14 -45.50 3.85
CA LEU A 667 18.53 -45.35 3.40
C LEU A 667 19.51 -46.08 4.33
N HIS A 668 19.19 -46.23 5.61
CA HIS A 668 19.98 -46.99 6.59
C HIS A 668 20.04 -48.51 6.30
N LYS A 669 19.23 -49.01 5.35
CA LYS A 669 19.33 -50.38 4.84
C LYS A 669 20.58 -50.60 3.99
N TYR A 670 21.18 -49.54 3.47
CA TYR A 670 22.42 -49.60 2.69
C TYR A 670 23.64 -49.60 3.62
N GLN A 671 24.48 -50.62 3.53
CA GLN A 671 25.73 -50.73 4.28
C GLN A 671 26.83 -49.99 3.51
N LEU A 672 27.16 -48.80 3.99
CA LEU A 672 28.15 -47.91 3.37
C LEU A 672 29.57 -48.08 3.96
N ASP A 673 29.66 -48.56 5.20
CA ASP A 673 30.91 -48.71 5.99
C ASP A 673 31.48 -50.14 6.03
#